data_AF-A0A0C1N1E5-F1
#
_entry.id   AF-A0A0C1N1E5-F1
#
_cell.length_a   1.000
_cell.length_b   1.000
_cell.length_c   1.000
_cell.angle_alpha   90.00
_cell.angle_beta   90.00
_cell.angle_gamma   90.00
#
_symmetry.space_group_name_H-M   'P 1'
#
loop_
_entity.id
_entity.type
_entity.pdbx_description
1 polymer ?
#
loop_
_entity_poly.entity_id
_entity_poly.type
_entity_poly.pdbx_seq_one_letter_code
_entity_poly.pdbx_strand_id
1 'polypeptide(L)'
;GSSEIYSSTEEGSFGNGGSINIQTSSLSLAQGSELNTKTLGQGNAGSININARDTISLDGFVETTLKDGEPSRIYSRIISAVNPEGTGKAGDIQIKTGSLQSTNGVFISSSTLGKGEAGNLTIDANNIAFDGGSSIDSRVFADGVGKGGNIWVNTGILSLLGGSKISTTVSGKGDAGNIFVNARDTIKLDGIGEFSIAGIQSGVIAGGVGNGGNIEITTGLLSLTNGASIDTGTNGKGNAGNISIDARENINLDGFGKVFTEQFGQVKLPSRISSDVSLDGVGKGGNIRINTRELFLNNKGQISADTFGIGDGGNIFIQVSGKISLSDTNNIGFTQISTTVSSKARGNGGTINIQSGNLLLDNASINSYTSGQGNAGTISIKVQDTLFLNNQAYFSSATSEIVGNGGDIDIQTGKLFLDNNSYFFASTSGKGNGGNISIQATDTVSLANNSNISSSISETGVGNAGNINIFAKSFFVSGESSIFNSNLGGKGNAGNILINTKENTSFTGGSSLSNGTSGEGNAGNIKIQASGAVILSGRSERLSSGISSGVLETGVGNSGDIEIFARSFELFDNANLATLSFGKGDAGNVLITTSGDTTIKDSSGIATFIGKEGNAGKIAIRAGGDVSISGTSSLSSILYLNAVGKGGDIEIQGRNFSLSDGAALLSATVGKGDAGNVLINATDDISFTNGSQVRADTLGQGNAGNVTLNAGGTVLFDGMSSGGRRSGIATQVTTEEGFTGKGEGGDININARTLLITNYGVLSSSSTGQGNAGDININTRTVSLDNEGIIAAQTNSGNGGNINLTSTDLLLLRRNSNISTTAGLTKAGGNGGNININAKFIVGVPQENSNISGDSFEGSGGNVRINSQGIFGIEARPKPTEKSDITASSELGISGVININAPDTSSIQNSFTDLSSNLIDTNTLLTKSCITRSIKRQENSFTIKGSGALPTNRPGVLVSTYATGEVRGVETTSRPWKKGDPIIEAQNVYRLNNGQLILSRECSS
;
A
#
# COMPACT_ATOMS: atom_id res chain seq x y z
N GLY A 1 34.96 68.46 4.07
CA GLY A 1 33.79 69.01 3.33
C GLY A 1 33.48 68.04 2.21
N SER A 2 32.21 67.75 1.99
CA SER A 2 31.76 66.95 0.85
C SER A 2 32.09 67.67 -0.46
N SER A 3 32.49 66.92 -1.49
CA SER A 3 32.60 67.44 -2.86
C SER A 3 31.32 67.12 -3.61
N GLU A 4 30.72 68.11 -4.28
CA GLU A 4 29.41 67.98 -4.91
C GLU A 4 29.45 68.47 -6.36
N ILE A 5 28.94 67.65 -7.29
CA ILE A 5 28.55 68.08 -8.64
C ILE A 5 27.03 67.97 -8.71
N TYR A 6 26.32 69.09 -8.86
CA TYR A 6 24.88 69.10 -8.78
C TYR A 6 24.18 69.88 -9.90
N SER A 7 22.95 69.47 -10.22
CA SER A 7 21.98 70.26 -10.98
C SER A 7 20.61 70.14 -10.34
N SER A 8 20.06 71.24 -9.82
CA SER A 8 18.78 71.22 -9.10
C SER A 8 17.77 72.22 -9.65
N THR A 9 16.49 71.86 -9.57
CA THR A 9 15.38 72.81 -9.64
C THR A 9 14.89 73.05 -8.21
N GLU A 10 15.02 74.28 -7.74
CA GLU A 10 14.72 74.65 -6.35
C GLU A 10 13.21 74.77 -6.10
N GLU A 11 12.83 74.84 -4.83
CA GLU A 11 11.45 75.01 -4.38
C GLU A 11 10.79 76.23 -5.07
N GLY A 12 9.57 76.05 -5.59
CA GLY A 12 8.82 77.10 -6.30
C GLY A 12 9.30 77.42 -7.72
N SER A 13 10.36 76.77 -8.22
CA SER A 13 10.84 76.94 -9.60
C SER A 13 10.04 76.09 -10.61
N PHE A 14 10.00 76.54 -11.88
CA PHE A 14 9.41 75.81 -13.01
C PHE A 14 10.49 75.59 -14.07
N GLY A 15 10.76 74.34 -14.46
CA GLY A 15 11.78 74.00 -15.45
C GLY A 15 12.41 72.62 -15.20
N ASN A 16 13.13 72.09 -16.19
CA ASN A 16 13.85 70.81 -16.05
C ASN A 16 15.28 71.04 -15.57
N GLY A 17 15.79 70.14 -14.72
CA GLY A 17 17.20 70.10 -14.30
C GLY A 17 18.14 69.72 -15.45
N GLY A 18 19.38 70.18 -15.35
CA GLY A 18 20.45 69.87 -16.31
C GLY A 18 21.03 68.47 -16.08
N SER A 19 21.50 67.84 -17.16
CA SER A 19 22.14 66.52 -17.06
C SER A 19 23.63 66.62 -16.75
N ILE A 20 24.16 65.66 -16.00
CA ILE A 20 25.59 65.51 -15.70
C ILE A 20 26.17 64.45 -16.64
N ASN A 21 27.24 64.79 -17.36
CA ASN A 21 27.95 63.86 -18.24
C ASN A 21 29.43 63.81 -17.84
N ILE A 22 29.93 62.62 -17.49
CA ILE A 22 31.31 62.39 -17.05
C ILE A 22 31.97 61.38 -17.99
N GLN A 23 33.06 61.80 -18.63
CA GLN A 23 33.93 60.95 -19.45
C GLN A 23 35.32 60.93 -18.80
N THR A 24 35.80 59.77 -18.37
CA THR A 24 37.08 59.66 -17.64
C THR A 24 37.75 58.29 -17.86
N SER A 25 38.99 58.13 -17.40
CA SER A 25 39.59 56.80 -17.27
C SER A 25 39.05 56.08 -16.03
N SER A 26 39.05 56.78 -14.88
CA SER A 26 38.52 56.28 -13.61
C SER A 26 37.78 57.39 -12.86
N LEU A 27 36.82 57.01 -12.03
CA LEU A 27 36.08 57.91 -11.14
C LEU A 27 36.13 57.37 -9.71
N SER A 28 36.38 58.25 -8.74
CA SER A 28 36.30 57.92 -7.32
C SER A 28 35.43 58.94 -6.59
N LEU A 29 34.46 58.45 -5.82
CA LEU A 29 33.62 59.24 -4.92
C LEU A 29 33.83 58.67 -3.52
N ALA A 30 34.42 59.47 -2.63
CA ALA A 30 34.77 59.05 -1.28
C ALA A 30 34.29 60.08 -0.24
N GLN A 31 34.14 59.65 1.02
CA GLN A 31 33.91 60.54 2.17
C GLN A 31 32.72 61.50 1.97
N GLY A 32 31.55 60.97 1.62
CA GLY A 32 30.32 61.76 1.47
C GLY A 32 30.27 62.60 0.18
N SER A 33 31.06 62.24 -0.84
CA SER A 33 31.05 62.94 -2.13
C SER A 33 29.81 62.58 -2.97
N GLU A 34 29.28 63.55 -3.73
CA GLU A 34 27.99 63.42 -4.38
C GLU A 34 27.98 63.89 -5.85
N LEU A 35 27.33 63.09 -6.70
CA LEU A 35 26.83 63.52 -8.01
C LEU A 35 25.31 63.56 -7.93
N ASN A 36 24.68 64.72 -8.10
CA ASN A 36 23.22 64.82 -7.98
C ASN A 36 22.48 65.62 -9.04
N THR A 37 21.26 65.17 -9.33
CA THR A 37 20.29 65.86 -10.17
C THR A 37 18.92 65.77 -9.49
N LYS A 38 18.40 66.87 -8.92
CA LYS A 38 17.18 66.81 -8.08
C LYS A 38 16.14 67.84 -8.48
N THR A 39 14.86 67.49 -8.30
CA THR A 39 13.75 68.43 -8.46
C THR A 39 12.97 68.63 -7.17
N LEU A 40 12.96 69.87 -6.67
CA LEU A 40 12.18 70.37 -5.52
C LEU A 40 11.00 71.26 -5.99
N GLY A 41 10.98 71.66 -7.27
CA GLY A 41 9.94 72.49 -7.90
C GLY A 41 9.08 71.70 -8.91
N GLN A 42 8.61 72.37 -9.97
CA GLN A 42 7.87 71.73 -11.07
C GLN A 42 8.75 71.53 -12.31
N GLY A 43 9.00 70.27 -12.66
CA GLY A 43 9.77 69.83 -13.84
C GLY A 43 10.67 68.64 -13.54
N ASN A 44 11.23 68.03 -14.59
CA ASN A 44 12.01 66.79 -14.48
C ASN A 44 13.42 67.05 -13.94
N ALA A 45 13.97 66.12 -13.15
CA ALA A 45 15.39 66.11 -12.84
C ALA A 45 16.23 65.74 -14.09
N GLY A 46 17.49 66.15 -14.11
CA GLY A 46 18.42 65.80 -15.20
C GLY A 46 18.92 64.36 -15.10
N SER A 47 19.48 63.83 -16.20
CA SER A 47 20.11 62.51 -16.22
C SER A 47 21.58 62.56 -15.77
N ILE A 48 22.11 61.44 -15.30
CA ILE A 48 23.53 61.29 -14.97
C ILE A 48 24.13 60.18 -15.86
N ASN A 49 25.06 60.56 -16.74
CA ASN A 49 25.75 59.63 -17.64
C ASN A 49 27.24 59.58 -17.28
N ILE A 50 27.74 58.40 -16.91
CA ILE A 50 29.15 58.18 -16.53
C ILE A 50 29.75 57.11 -17.44
N ASN A 51 30.81 57.48 -18.15
CA ASN A 51 31.60 56.58 -18.96
C ASN A 51 33.06 56.62 -18.49
N ALA A 52 33.42 55.64 -17.68
CA ALA A 52 34.79 55.40 -17.24
C ALA A 52 35.39 54.24 -18.03
N ARG A 53 36.67 54.29 -18.39
CA ARG A 53 37.32 53.18 -19.11
C ARG A 53 37.64 52.01 -18.19
N ASP A 54 38.15 52.30 -16.99
CA ASP A 54 38.76 51.31 -16.10
C ASP A 54 37.87 51.02 -14.89
N THR A 55 37.74 51.98 -13.96
CA THR A 55 37.10 51.73 -12.66
C THR A 55 36.28 52.91 -12.17
N ILE A 56 35.14 52.61 -11.57
CA ILE A 56 34.37 53.52 -10.72
C ILE A 56 34.39 52.94 -9.30
N SER A 57 34.92 53.71 -8.35
CA SER A 57 35.01 53.33 -6.92
C SER A 57 34.20 54.30 -6.08
N LEU A 58 33.22 53.79 -5.37
CA LEU A 58 32.36 54.58 -4.49
C LEU A 58 32.55 54.09 -3.05
N ASP A 59 32.93 54.97 -2.13
CA ASP A 59 33.22 54.55 -0.76
C ASP A 59 32.80 55.58 0.30
N GLY A 60 32.35 55.04 1.43
CA GLY A 60 32.32 55.72 2.71
C GLY A 60 31.24 56.77 2.89
N PHE A 61 31.22 57.31 4.11
CA PHE A 61 30.38 58.39 4.57
C PHE A 61 31.17 59.35 5.43
N VAL A 62 30.59 60.51 5.75
CA VAL A 62 31.09 61.41 6.78
C VAL A 62 30.08 61.44 7.92
N GLU A 63 30.55 61.25 9.15
CA GLU A 63 29.74 61.46 10.34
C GLU A 63 29.49 62.95 10.57
N THR A 64 28.25 63.29 10.88
CA THR A 64 27.79 64.64 11.19
C THR A 64 26.82 64.59 12.37
N THR A 65 26.51 65.74 12.94
CA THR A 65 25.48 65.88 13.99
C THR A 65 24.32 66.69 13.42
N LEU A 66 23.10 66.18 13.58
CA LEU A 66 21.87 66.88 13.22
C LEU A 66 21.63 68.07 14.16
N LYS A 67 20.69 68.96 13.80
CA LYS A 67 20.37 70.17 14.57
C LYS A 67 19.82 69.87 15.98
N ASP A 68 19.33 68.66 16.19
CA ASP A 68 18.82 68.13 17.46
C ASP A 68 19.90 67.42 18.32
N GLY A 69 21.14 67.34 17.84
CA GLY A 69 22.24 66.70 18.55
C GLY A 69 22.44 65.22 18.19
N GLU A 70 21.59 64.64 17.33
CA GLU A 70 21.67 63.23 16.96
C GLU A 70 22.78 62.97 15.92
N PRO A 71 23.55 61.88 16.04
CA PRO A 71 24.54 61.49 15.05
C PRO A 71 23.86 61.10 13.73
N SER A 72 24.46 61.50 12.60
CA SER A 72 23.99 61.21 11.25
C SER A 72 25.17 60.96 10.31
N ARG A 73 24.90 60.34 9.15
CA ARG A 73 25.92 59.94 8.17
C ARG A 73 25.56 60.51 6.79
N ILE A 74 26.51 61.20 6.16
CA ILE A 74 26.41 61.66 4.77
C ILE A 74 27.18 60.68 3.90
N TYR A 75 26.45 59.79 3.22
CA TYR A 75 27.03 58.77 2.34
C TYR A 75 27.47 59.35 1.01
N SER A 76 28.56 58.80 0.44
CA SER A 76 28.89 59.06 -0.96
C SER A 76 27.76 58.50 -1.85
N ARG A 77 27.34 59.26 -2.88
CA ARG A 77 26.14 58.90 -3.66
C ARG A 77 26.13 59.43 -5.08
N ILE A 78 25.44 58.71 -5.96
CA ILE A 78 25.04 59.16 -7.30
C ILE A 78 23.52 59.18 -7.31
N ILE A 79 22.90 60.35 -7.40
CA ILE A 79 21.46 60.48 -7.17
C ILE A 79 20.76 61.35 -8.21
N SER A 80 19.69 60.82 -8.79
CA SER A 80 18.64 61.56 -9.45
C SER A 80 17.36 61.44 -8.62
N ALA A 81 16.67 62.53 -8.31
CA ALA A 81 15.50 62.44 -7.45
C ALA A 81 14.41 63.48 -7.72
N VAL A 82 13.16 63.05 -7.53
CA VAL A 82 12.03 63.95 -7.25
C VAL A 82 11.91 64.05 -5.74
N ASN A 83 12.31 65.18 -5.16
CA ASN A 83 12.29 65.38 -3.73
C ASN A 83 10.87 65.63 -3.20
N PRO A 84 10.66 65.61 -1.87
CA PRO A 84 9.40 66.05 -1.28
C PRO A 84 8.96 67.40 -1.86
N GLU A 85 7.65 67.55 -2.11
CA GLU A 85 7.02 68.74 -2.75
C GLU A 85 7.30 68.94 -4.25
N GLY A 86 8.35 68.29 -4.80
CA GLY A 86 8.65 68.30 -6.22
C GLY A 86 7.60 67.59 -7.07
N THR A 87 7.36 68.09 -8.29
CA THR A 87 6.50 67.47 -9.30
C THR A 87 7.23 67.33 -10.63
N GLY A 88 7.45 66.11 -11.12
CA GLY A 88 8.21 65.83 -12.35
C GLY A 88 8.79 64.40 -12.34
N LYS A 89 9.54 64.02 -13.37
CA LYS A 89 10.24 62.72 -13.42
C LYS A 89 11.67 62.83 -12.89
N ALA A 90 12.14 61.82 -12.17
CA ALA A 90 13.58 61.67 -11.92
C ALA A 90 14.27 61.33 -13.26
N GLY A 91 15.48 61.85 -13.47
CA GLY A 91 16.28 61.56 -14.66
C GLY A 91 17.00 60.22 -14.59
N ASP A 92 17.25 59.62 -15.75
CA ASP A 92 17.93 58.32 -15.85
C ASP A 92 19.40 58.37 -15.40
N ILE A 93 19.92 57.26 -14.88
CA ILE A 93 21.34 57.08 -14.54
C ILE A 93 21.93 55.99 -15.45
N GLN A 94 22.98 56.32 -16.19
CA GLN A 94 23.70 55.39 -17.05
C GLN A 94 25.18 55.31 -16.63
N ILE A 95 25.66 54.10 -16.37
CA ILE A 95 27.04 53.84 -15.95
C ILE A 95 27.66 52.81 -16.88
N LYS A 96 28.80 53.17 -17.48
CA LYS A 96 29.65 52.27 -18.26
C LYS A 96 31.06 52.29 -17.71
N THR A 97 31.60 51.12 -17.35
CA THR A 97 32.95 51.00 -16.76
C THR A 97 33.57 49.62 -16.96
N GLY A 98 34.88 49.46 -16.74
CA GLY A 98 35.49 48.13 -16.64
C GLY A 98 35.08 47.45 -15.32
N SER A 99 35.17 48.16 -14.21
CA SER A 99 34.78 47.69 -12.87
C SER A 99 33.99 48.76 -12.10
N LEU A 100 32.94 48.35 -11.41
CA LEU A 100 32.18 49.18 -10.48
C LEU A 100 32.27 48.58 -9.08
N GLN A 101 32.78 49.35 -8.12
CA GLN A 101 32.95 48.93 -6.73
C GLN A 101 32.27 49.92 -5.78
N SER A 102 31.52 49.39 -4.81
CA SER A 102 30.79 50.18 -3.82
C SER A 102 30.91 49.58 -2.43
N THR A 103 31.33 50.36 -1.45
CA THR A 103 31.54 49.92 -0.06
C THR A 103 30.96 50.92 0.94
N ASN A 104 30.66 50.45 2.17
CA ASN A 104 30.30 51.31 3.32
C ASN A 104 29.03 52.18 3.13
N GLY A 105 27.94 51.58 2.64
CA GLY A 105 26.59 52.18 2.66
C GLY A 105 26.28 53.15 1.51
N VAL A 106 27.12 53.19 0.49
CA VAL A 106 26.93 54.03 -0.71
C VAL A 106 25.67 53.65 -1.49
N PHE A 107 25.01 54.62 -2.10
CA PHE A 107 23.87 54.35 -2.98
C PHE A 107 23.91 55.08 -4.32
N ILE A 108 23.43 54.40 -5.36
CA ILE A 108 23.15 54.91 -6.70
C ILE A 108 21.63 54.91 -6.86
N SER A 109 20.98 56.06 -7.00
CA SER A 109 19.52 56.14 -6.89
C SER A 109 18.89 57.06 -7.93
N SER A 110 17.89 56.59 -8.68
CA SER A 110 17.01 57.42 -9.51
C SER A 110 15.56 57.30 -9.04
N SER A 111 15.23 57.89 -7.89
CA SER A 111 14.00 57.59 -7.14
C SER A 111 13.05 58.79 -7.01
N THR A 112 11.82 58.54 -6.59
CA THR A 112 10.80 59.59 -6.34
C THR A 112 10.31 59.57 -4.89
N LEU A 113 10.33 60.74 -4.25
CA LEU A 113 9.71 61.06 -2.95
C LEU A 113 8.57 62.09 -3.09
N GLY A 114 8.39 62.66 -4.29
CA GLY A 114 7.36 63.64 -4.62
C GLY A 114 6.34 63.11 -5.63
N LYS A 115 5.81 63.98 -6.49
CA LYS A 115 4.83 63.59 -7.53
C LYS A 115 5.48 63.40 -8.88
N GLY A 116 5.66 62.14 -9.30
CA GLY A 116 6.06 61.75 -10.64
C GLY A 116 6.98 60.53 -10.65
N GLU A 117 7.30 60.04 -11.84
CA GLU A 117 7.98 58.75 -12.05
C GLU A 117 9.45 58.80 -11.63
N ALA A 118 9.93 57.69 -11.07
CA ALA A 118 11.36 57.42 -10.88
C ALA A 118 12.03 57.19 -12.25
N GLY A 119 13.35 57.43 -12.32
CA GLY A 119 14.12 57.30 -13.56
C GLY A 119 14.77 55.93 -13.68
N ASN A 120 15.10 55.54 -14.90
CA ASN A 120 15.73 54.26 -15.17
C ASN A 120 17.21 54.23 -14.75
N LEU A 121 17.72 53.05 -14.46
CA LEU A 121 19.14 52.85 -14.12
C LEU A 121 19.74 51.76 -15.01
N THR A 122 20.82 52.07 -15.72
CA THR A 122 21.54 51.10 -16.57
C THR A 122 23.01 51.04 -16.15
N ILE A 123 23.51 49.84 -15.84
CA ILE A 123 24.92 49.59 -15.52
C ILE A 123 25.49 48.54 -16.46
N ASP A 124 26.50 48.94 -17.23
CA ASP A 124 27.31 48.05 -18.06
C ASP A 124 28.74 48.02 -17.51
N ALA A 125 29.16 46.89 -16.92
CA ALA A 125 30.52 46.72 -16.41
C ALA A 125 31.03 45.30 -16.58
N ASN A 126 32.35 45.05 -16.61
CA ASN A 126 32.83 43.66 -16.61
C ASN A 126 32.68 42.99 -15.24
N ASN A 127 32.82 43.76 -14.17
CA ASN A 127 32.69 43.31 -12.78
C ASN A 127 31.97 44.36 -11.93
N ILE A 128 30.97 43.93 -11.15
CA ILE A 128 30.22 44.76 -10.22
C ILE A 128 30.32 44.12 -8.82
N ALA A 129 30.86 44.86 -7.87
CA ALA A 129 31.00 44.42 -6.48
C ALA A 129 30.45 45.48 -5.52
N PHE A 130 29.39 45.14 -4.81
CA PHE A 130 28.77 45.99 -3.79
C PHE A 130 28.88 45.28 -2.44
N ASP A 131 29.32 46.02 -1.43
CA ASP A 131 29.49 45.53 -0.06
C ASP A 131 29.07 46.60 0.98
N GLY A 132 28.90 46.17 2.22
CA GLY A 132 28.65 47.04 3.36
C GLY A 132 27.34 47.83 3.27
N GLY A 133 26.25 47.19 2.81
CA GLY A 133 24.92 47.80 2.72
C GLY A 133 24.73 48.75 1.54
N SER A 134 25.60 48.70 0.53
CA SER A 134 25.49 49.57 -0.66
C SER A 134 24.25 49.24 -1.51
N SER A 135 23.67 50.23 -2.21
CA SER A 135 22.44 50.00 -3.00
C SER A 135 22.38 50.65 -4.39
N ILE A 136 21.58 50.01 -5.26
CA ILE A 136 21.16 50.51 -6.58
C ILE A 136 19.64 50.62 -6.56
N ASP A 137 19.11 51.84 -6.69
CA ASP A 137 17.71 52.13 -6.37
C ASP A 137 16.99 52.90 -7.50
N SER A 138 15.78 52.47 -7.85
CA SER A 138 14.84 53.25 -8.67
C SER A 138 13.42 53.09 -8.13
N ARG A 139 13.21 53.69 -6.96
CA ARG A 139 12.09 53.38 -6.07
C ARG A 139 11.06 54.51 -6.00
N VAL A 140 9.89 54.15 -5.48
CA VAL A 140 8.87 55.11 -5.02
C VAL A 140 8.85 55.06 -3.50
N PHE A 141 9.41 56.07 -2.86
CA PHE A 141 9.48 56.17 -1.40
C PHE A 141 8.11 56.53 -0.80
N ALA A 142 8.03 56.50 0.53
CA ALA A 142 6.85 56.93 1.27
C ALA A 142 6.46 58.35 0.84
N ASP A 143 5.15 58.61 0.77
CA ASP A 143 4.51 59.85 0.28
C ASP A 143 4.73 60.18 -1.20
N GLY A 144 5.64 59.47 -1.88
CA GLY A 144 5.83 59.56 -3.33
C GLY A 144 4.63 59.02 -4.12
N VAL A 145 4.32 59.65 -5.25
CA VAL A 145 3.26 59.21 -6.18
C VAL A 145 3.83 59.13 -7.60
N GLY A 146 4.00 57.93 -8.13
CA GLY A 146 4.59 57.69 -9.46
C GLY A 146 4.99 56.23 -9.64
N LYS A 147 5.43 55.86 -10.84
CA LYS A 147 5.96 54.52 -11.10
C LYS A 147 7.45 54.44 -10.76
N GLY A 148 7.90 53.31 -10.25
CA GLY A 148 9.32 52.96 -10.14
C GLY A 148 9.95 52.84 -11.53
N GLY A 149 11.23 53.21 -11.65
CA GLY A 149 11.97 53.05 -12.89
C GLY A 149 12.57 51.65 -12.97
N ASN A 150 12.90 51.22 -14.19
CA ASN A 150 13.50 49.90 -14.41
C ASN A 150 15.02 49.95 -14.15
N ILE A 151 15.59 48.81 -13.77
CA ILE A 151 17.03 48.65 -13.59
C ILE A 151 17.56 47.58 -14.54
N TRP A 152 18.61 47.90 -15.31
CA TRP A 152 19.36 46.98 -16.15
C TRP A 152 20.79 46.85 -15.65
N VAL A 153 21.24 45.63 -15.43
CA VAL A 153 22.62 45.30 -15.03
C VAL A 153 23.20 44.28 -16.00
N ASN A 154 24.17 44.69 -16.80
CA ASN A 154 24.94 43.81 -17.68
C ASN A 154 26.36 43.66 -17.13
N THR A 155 26.77 42.44 -16.80
CA THR A 155 28.11 42.19 -16.25
C THR A 155 28.70 40.83 -16.57
N GLY A 156 30.00 40.65 -16.34
CA GLY A 156 30.59 39.31 -16.23
C GLY A 156 30.23 38.67 -14.90
N ILE A 157 30.48 39.41 -13.81
CA ILE A 157 30.25 38.98 -12.43
C ILE A 157 29.49 40.06 -11.66
N LEU A 158 28.45 39.66 -10.93
CA LEU A 158 27.73 40.49 -9.97
C LEU A 158 27.94 39.90 -8.56
N SER A 159 28.46 40.71 -7.64
CA SER A 159 28.62 40.34 -6.22
C SER A 159 27.92 41.37 -5.34
N LEU A 160 26.87 40.96 -4.63
CA LEU A 160 26.19 41.75 -3.60
C LEU A 160 26.46 41.11 -2.23
N LEU A 161 27.31 41.75 -1.44
CA LEU A 161 27.76 41.27 -0.13
C LEU A 161 27.30 42.21 0.98
N GLY A 162 27.31 41.72 2.23
CA GLY A 162 27.18 42.57 3.42
C GLY A 162 25.90 43.41 3.48
N GLY A 163 24.76 42.87 3.03
CA GLY A 163 23.47 43.58 3.01
C GLY A 163 23.20 44.42 1.74
N SER A 164 24.08 44.37 0.74
CA SER A 164 23.93 45.20 -0.46
C SER A 164 22.77 44.79 -1.36
N LYS A 165 22.13 45.75 -2.04
CA LYS A 165 20.85 45.51 -2.74
C LYS A 165 20.68 46.22 -4.08
N ILE A 166 19.88 45.62 -4.96
CA ILE A 166 19.31 46.25 -6.17
C ILE A 166 17.79 46.32 -5.98
N SER A 167 17.16 47.48 -6.20
CA SER A 167 15.77 47.62 -5.80
C SER A 167 14.94 48.68 -6.51
N THR A 168 13.70 48.33 -6.83
CA THR A 168 12.68 49.18 -7.45
C THR A 168 11.39 49.25 -6.62
N THR A 169 11.49 48.89 -5.34
CA THR A 169 10.33 48.73 -4.44
C THR A 169 9.48 49.98 -4.30
N VAL A 170 8.21 49.78 -3.92
CA VAL A 170 7.26 50.87 -3.64
C VAL A 170 6.84 50.86 -2.17
N SER A 171 7.06 51.97 -1.46
CA SER A 171 6.39 52.31 -0.19
C SER A 171 5.39 53.46 -0.31
N GLY A 172 5.39 54.18 -1.43
CA GLY A 172 4.39 55.21 -1.77
C GLY A 172 3.25 54.66 -2.63
N LYS A 173 2.78 55.47 -3.60
CA LYS A 173 1.70 55.11 -4.52
C LYS A 173 2.16 54.99 -5.97
N GLY A 174 2.06 53.80 -6.54
CA GLY A 174 2.34 53.48 -7.94
C GLY A 174 2.98 52.09 -8.10
N ASP A 175 3.19 51.66 -9.33
CA ASP A 175 3.77 50.33 -9.60
C ASP A 175 5.30 50.35 -9.48
N ALA A 176 5.91 49.27 -9.01
CA ALA A 176 7.36 49.09 -8.99
C ALA A 176 7.90 48.86 -10.41
N GLY A 177 9.15 49.28 -10.66
CA GLY A 177 9.84 49.02 -11.92
C GLY A 177 10.41 47.60 -11.99
N ASN A 178 10.69 47.08 -13.18
CA ASN A 178 11.30 45.75 -13.35
C ASN A 178 12.82 45.80 -13.17
N ILE A 179 13.42 44.66 -12.82
CA ILE A 179 14.87 44.49 -12.72
C ILE A 179 15.33 43.41 -13.70
N PHE A 180 16.30 43.74 -14.55
CA PHE A 180 16.92 42.85 -15.51
C PHE A 180 18.41 42.69 -15.18
N VAL A 181 18.85 41.48 -14.84
CA VAL A 181 20.26 41.19 -14.54
C VAL A 181 20.77 40.14 -15.52
N ASN A 182 21.73 40.54 -16.35
CA ASN A 182 22.41 39.67 -17.29
C ASN A 182 23.89 39.57 -16.89
N ALA A 183 24.25 38.50 -16.18
CA ALA A 183 25.62 38.21 -15.80
C ALA A 183 26.16 37.08 -16.69
N ARG A 184 27.32 37.25 -17.33
CA ARG A 184 27.87 36.18 -18.19
C ARG A 184 28.25 34.95 -17.38
N ASP A 185 28.88 35.14 -16.22
CA ASP A 185 29.51 34.07 -15.45
C ASP A 185 28.74 33.77 -14.16
N THR A 186 28.73 34.71 -13.21
CA THR A 186 28.26 34.44 -11.84
C THR A 186 27.50 35.61 -11.25
N ILE A 187 26.43 35.29 -10.52
CA ILE A 187 25.77 36.17 -9.56
C ILE A 187 25.95 35.56 -8.18
N LYS A 188 26.59 36.31 -7.27
CA LYS A 188 26.78 35.94 -5.86
C LYS A 188 26.05 36.96 -4.97
N LEU A 189 25.06 36.49 -4.23
CA LEU A 189 24.37 37.25 -3.21
C LEU A 189 24.68 36.61 -1.85
N ASP A 190 25.27 37.38 -0.94
CA ASP A 190 25.79 36.85 0.32
C ASP A 190 25.50 37.78 1.50
N GLY A 191 24.77 37.24 2.47
CA GLY A 191 24.82 37.74 3.84
C GLY A 191 23.77 38.76 4.29
N ILE A 192 23.99 39.14 5.54
CA ILE A 192 23.28 40.12 6.35
C ILE A 192 24.31 41.21 6.68
N GLY A 193 24.02 42.46 6.31
CA GLY A 193 24.72 43.63 6.81
C GLY A 193 24.12 44.10 8.15
N GLU A 194 24.73 45.10 8.78
CA GLU A 194 24.32 45.64 10.10
C GLU A 194 22.82 45.98 10.18
N PHE A 195 22.20 46.38 9.05
CA PHE A 195 20.80 46.81 8.98
C PHE A 195 19.99 46.23 7.81
N SER A 196 20.56 45.31 7.00
CA SER A 196 19.88 44.87 5.76
C SER A 196 20.33 43.50 5.26
N ILE A 197 19.50 42.89 4.40
CA ILE A 197 19.75 41.59 3.78
C ILE A 197 20.19 41.83 2.33
N ALA A 198 21.21 41.11 1.87
CA ALA A 198 21.65 41.21 0.49
C ALA A 198 20.55 40.72 -0.47
N GLY A 199 20.29 41.44 -1.56
CA GLY A 199 19.24 40.97 -2.46
C GLY A 199 18.85 41.84 -3.65
N ILE A 200 17.94 41.29 -4.46
CA ILE A 200 17.33 41.94 -5.61
C ILE A 200 15.82 42.03 -5.35
N GLN A 201 15.26 43.23 -5.30
CA GLN A 201 13.93 43.47 -4.72
C GLN A 201 13.05 44.39 -5.56
N SER A 202 11.91 43.90 -6.02
CA SER A 202 10.95 44.64 -6.87
C SER A 202 9.52 44.62 -6.31
N GLY A 203 9.38 44.35 -5.01
CA GLY A 203 8.08 44.22 -4.34
C GLY A 203 7.41 45.53 -3.90
N VAL A 204 6.19 45.38 -3.37
CA VAL A 204 5.45 46.45 -2.69
C VAL A 204 5.68 46.26 -1.19
N ILE A 205 6.32 47.21 -0.53
CA ILE A 205 6.63 47.10 0.90
C ILE A 205 5.54 47.76 1.75
N ALA A 206 5.64 47.63 3.07
CA ALA A 206 4.62 48.11 4.01
C ALA A 206 4.27 49.59 3.76
N GLY A 207 2.96 49.87 3.67
CA GLY A 207 2.41 51.20 3.34
C GLY A 207 2.24 51.48 1.84
N GLY A 208 2.85 50.69 0.96
CA GLY A 208 2.78 50.87 -0.49
C GLY A 208 1.42 50.51 -1.10
N VAL A 209 1.05 51.21 -2.18
CA VAL A 209 -0.13 50.93 -3.00
C VAL A 209 0.23 50.92 -4.49
N GLY A 210 0.16 49.75 -5.12
CA GLY A 210 0.51 49.49 -6.52
C GLY A 210 0.98 48.05 -6.70
N ASN A 211 1.38 47.66 -7.92
CA ASN A 211 1.85 46.29 -8.17
C ASN A 211 3.38 46.19 -8.10
N GLY A 212 3.89 45.02 -7.70
CA GLY A 212 5.31 44.67 -7.78
C GLY A 212 5.78 44.53 -9.22
N GLY A 213 7.07 44.80 -9.44
CA GLY A 213 7.73 44.64 -10.73
C GLY A 213 8.33 43.24 -10.87
N ASN A 214 8.62 42.85 -12.10
CA ASN A 214 9.21 41.55 -12.39
C ASN A 214 10.74 41.59 -12.22
N ILE A 215 11.33 40.45 -11.89
CA ILE A 215 12.77 40.24 -11.88
C ILE A 215 13.13 39.19 -12.94
N GLU A 216 14.03 39.53 -13.85
CA GLU A 216 14.56 38.64 -14.88
C GLU A 216 16.08 38.51 -14.74
N ILE A 217 16.56 37.27 -14.59
CA ILE A 217 17.98 36.96 -14.35
C ILE A 217 18.46 35.96 -15.40
N THR A 218 19.56 36.28 -16.07
CA THR A 218 20.33 35.34 -16.90
C THR A 218 21.76 35.24 -16.35
N THR A 219 22.24 34.02 -16.06
CA THR A 219 23.60 33.80 -15.54
C THR A 219 24.21 32.44 -15.92
N GLY A 220 25.51 32.25 -15.68
CA GLY A 220 26.10 30.91 -15.63
C GLY A 220 25.74 30.21 -14.31
N LEU A 221 26.16 30.82 -13.20
CA LEU A 221 25.95 30.36 -11.82
C LEU A 221 25.18 31.41 -11.03
N LEU A 222 24.19 30.97 -10.23
CA LEU A 222 23.51 31.80 -9.23
C LEU A 222 23.75 31.21 -7.83
N SER A 223 24.29 32.00 -6.91
CA SER A 223 24.51 31.58 -5.51
C SER A 223 23.86 32.59 -4.55
N LEU A 224 22.90 32.12 -3.76
CA LEU A 224 22.28 32.86 -2.66
C LEU A 224 22.69 32.18 -1.35
N THR A 225 23.51 32.88 -0.56
CA THR A 225 24.02 32.36 0.70
C THR A 225 23.70 33.30 1.86
N ASN A 226 23.68 32.74 3.06
CA ASN A 226 23.67 33.52 4.30
C ASN A 226 22.47 34.47 4.47
N GLY A 227 21.29 34.06 4.01
CA GLY A 227 20.05 34.82 4.15
C GLY A 227 19.71 35.72 2.97
N ALA A 228 20.52 35.69 1.90
CA ALA A 228 20.29 36.51 0.71
C ALA A 228 18.94 36.21 0.02
N SER A 229 18.36 37.23 -0.63
CA SER A 229 17.01 37.16 -1.20
C SER A 229 16.86 37.73 -2.61
N ILE A 230 16.01 37.08 -3.42
CA ILE A 230 15.42 37.66 -4.63
C ILE A 230 13.91 37.72 -4.39
N ASP A 231 13.32 38.91 -4.43
CA ASP A 231 11.99 39.15 -3.84
C ASP A 231 11.13 40.12 -4.68
N THR A 232 9.92 39.69 -5.05
CA THR A 232 8.91 40.50 -5.75
C THR A 232 7.61 40.61 -4.96
N GLY A 233 7.63 40.21 -3.67
CA GLY A 233 6.43 40.05 -2.85
C GLY A 233 5.69 41.35 -2.54
N THR A 234 4.49 41.21 -1.97
CA THR A 234 3.64 42.34 -1.58
C THR A 234 3.33 42.31 -0.08
N ASN A 235 3.72 43.37 0.62
CA ASN A 235 3.34 43.69 2.00
C ASN A 235 2.46 44.95 2.08
N GLY A 236 1.95 45.39 0.93
CA GLY A 236 1.04 46.52 0.77
C GLY A 236 -0.19 46.13 -0.03
N LYS A 237 -0.78 47.08 -0.80
CA LYS A 237 -1.96 46.82 -1.63
C LYS A 237 -1.59 46.74 -3.11
N GLY A 238 -1.71 45.55 -3.69
CA GLY A 238 -1.53 45.23 -5.11
C GLY A 238 -0.80 43.90 -5.30
N ASN A 239 -0.74 43.43 -6.53
CA ASN A 239 -0.20 42.10 -6.85
C ASN A 239 1.33 42.08 -6.77
N ALA A 240 1.91 40.94 -6.40
CA ALA A 240 3.35 40.70 -6.51
C ALA A 240 3.78 40.54 -7.98
N GLY A 241 5.06 40.81 -8.26
CA GLY A 241 5.65 40.64 -9.60
C GLY A 241 6.18 39.22 -9.83
N ASN A 242 6.47 38.85 -11.08
CA ASN A 242 7.00 37.51 -11.40
C ASN A 242 8.53 37.48 -11.32
N ILE A 243 9.10 36.28 -11.09
CA ILE A 243 10.54 36.03 -11.13
C ILE A 243 10.84 35.02 -12.23
N SER A 244 11.78 35.33 -13.13
CA SER A 244 12.28 34.42 -14.15
C SER A 244 13.80 34.32 -14.06
N ILE A 245 14.32 33.11 -13.90
CA ILE A 245 15.76 32.84 -13.79
C ILE A 245 16.16 31.79 -14.82
N ASP A 246 17.13 32.14 -15.67
CA ASP A 246 17.80 31.22 -16.58
C ASP A 246 19.29 31.14 -16.22
N ALA A 247 19.70 30.01 -15.63
CA ALA A 247 21.08 29.73 -15.27
C ALA A 247 21.65 28.60 -16.12
N ARG A 248 22.77 28.82 -16.82
CA ARG A 248 23.34 27.80 -17.72
C ARG A 248 23.90 26.59 -16.99
N GLU A 249 24.32 26.76 -15.73
CA GLU A 249 25.00 25.72 -14.95
C GLU A 249 24.20 25.36 -13.70
N ASN A 250 24.37 26.11 -12.61
CA ASN A 250 23.81 25.71 -11.32
C ASN A 250 23.13 26.90 -10.64
N ILE A 251 22.13 26.59 -9.81
CA ILE A 251 21.55 27.49 -8.83
C ILE A 251 21.74 26.87 -7.45
N ASN A 252 22.35 27.61 -6.52
CA ASN A 252 22.58 27.18 -5.14
C ASN A 252 21.94 28.17 -4.15
N LEU A 253 21.01 27.67 -3.34
CA LEU A 253 20.40 28.40 -2.24
C LEU A 253 20.83 27.71 -0.95
N ASP A 254 21.70 28.36 -0.18
CA ASP A 254 22.18 27.83 1.11
C ASP A 254 21.83 28.82 2.22
N GLY A 255 20.86 28.45 3.05
CA GLY A 255 20.45 29.29 4.18
C GLY A 255 21.48 29.29 5.31
N PHE A 256 21.27 30.13 6.33
CA PHE A 256 22.24 30.28 7.41
C PHE A 256 21.60 30.36 8.78
N GLY A 257 22.18 29.60 9.72
CA GLY A 257 21.57 29.33 11.02
C GLY A 257 22.07 30.18 12.20
N LYS A 258 23.07 31.06 12.02
CA LYS A 258 23.73 31.72 13.17
C LYS A 258 24.32 33.11 12.85
N VAL A 259 23.49 34.15 12.75
CA VAL A 259 24.00 35.52 13.01
C VAL A 259 23.72 35.87 14.46
N PHE A 260 24.78 36.22 15.19
CA PHE A 260 24.67 37.01 16.41
C PHE A 260 24.59 38.47 15.98
N THR A 261 23.44 39.11 16.17
CA THR A 261 23.41 40.58 16.26
C THR A 261 23.23 40.93 17.73
N GLU A 262 23.89 41.99 18.20
CA GLU A 262 23.71 42.51 19.56
C GLU A 262 22.26 42.93 19.84
N GLN A 263 21.46 43.12 18.78
CA GLN A 263 20.11 43.67 18.81
C GLN A 263 18.97 42.63 18.72
N PHE A 264 19.17 41.50 18.03
CA PHE A 264 18.08 40.52 17.75
C PHE A 264 18.35 39.09 18.25
N GLY A 265 19.49 38.82 18.89
CA GLY A 265 19.84 37.46 19.32
C GLY A 265 20.12 36.51 18.14
N GLN A 266 19.98 35.20 18.35
CA GLN A 266 20.23 34.19 17.32
C GLN A 266 19.09 34.17 16.29
N VAL A 267 19.33 34.69 15.09
CA VAL A 267 18.34 34.69 14.00
C VAL A 267 18.68 33.65 12.92
N LYS A 268 17.71 32.82 12.53
CA LYS A 268 17.82 31.81 11.47
C LYS A 268 17.16 32.32 10.19
N LEU A 269 17.93 32.81 9.22
CA LEU A 269 17.38 33.39 7.98
C LEU A 269 17.48 32.43 6.79
N PRO A 270 16.39 32.26 6.02
CA PRO A 270 16.42 31.50 4.78
C PRO A 270 17.12 32.28 3.67
N SER A 271 17.86 31.58 2.81
CA SER A 271 18.24 32.12 1.50
C SER A 271 17.11 31.80 0.52
N ARG A 272 16.46 32.83 -0.05
CA ARG A 272 15.15 32.65 -0.70
C ARG A 272 14.98 33.32 -2.07
N ILE A 273 14.19 32.69 -2.92
CA ILE A 273 13.54 33.29 -4.09
C ILE A 273 12.05 33.33 -3.78
N SER A 274 11.46 34.52 -3.66
CA SER A 274 10.10 34.69 -3.14
C SER A 274 9.26 35.68 -3.94
N SER A 275 8.00 35.33 -4.13
CA SER A 275 6.98 36.21 -4.70
C SER A 275 5.70 36.23 -3.85
N ASP A 276 5.88 36.22 -2.53
CA ASP A 276 4.82 35.99 -1.56
C ASP A 276 3.85 37.19 -1.38
N VAL A 277 2.63 36.90 -0.94
CA VAL A 277 1.70 37.88 -0.35
C VAL A 277 1.92 37.87 1.15
N SER A 278 2.61 38.87 1.69
CA SER A 278 2.94 38.97 3.13
C SER A 278 1.71 39.19 4.01
N LEU A 279 1.88 39.13 5.34
CA LEU A 279 0.80 39.16 6.34
C LEU A 279 -0.18 40.34 6.18
N ASP A 280 0.33 41.53 5.88
CA ASP A 280 -0.47 42.75 5.65
C ASP A 280 -0.78 42.99 4.16
N GLY A 281 -0.31 42.09 3.30
CA GLY A 281 -0.44 42.17 1.85
C GLY A 281 -1.87 41.87 1.37
N VAL A 282 -2.35 42.67 0.41
CA VAL A 282 -3.61 42.43 -0.30
C VAL A 282 -3.34 42.44 -1.80
N GLY A 283 -3.42 41.28 -2.44
CA GLY A 283 -3.11 41.08 -3.85
C GLY A 283 -2.76 39.63 -4.16
N LYS A 284 -2.59 39.30 -5.43
CA LYS A 284 -2.16 37.95 -5.85
C LYS A 284 -0.64 37.80 -5.77
N GLY A 285 -0.18 36.60 -5.44
CA GLY A 285 1.22 36.20 -5.56
C GLY A 285 1.66 36.15 -7.03
N GLY A 286 2.94 36.36 -7.27
CA GLY A 286 3.56 36.30 -8.59
C GLY A 286 4.14 34.92 -8.88
N ASN A 287 4.31 34.60 -10.17
CA ASN A 287 4.83 33.30 -10.57
C ASN A 287 6.36 33.29 -10.54
N ILE A 288 6.94 32.12 -10.26
CA ILE A 288 8.38 31.89 -10.31
C ILE A 288 8.68 30.88 -11.41
N ARG A 289 9.59 31.22 -12.32
CA ARG A 289 10.09 30.33 -13.37
C ARG A 289 11.61 30.17 -13.26
N ILE A 290 12.08 28.93 -13.21
CA ILE A 290 13.50 28.61 -13.08
C ILE A 290 13.89 27.58 -14.15
N ASN A 291 14.92 27.90 -14.92
CA ASN A 291 15.58 26.99 -15.84
C ASN A 291 17.06 26.86 -15.43
N THR A 292 17.55 25.62 -15.25
CA THR A 292 18.97 25.37 -14.93
C THR A 292 19.42 23.96 -15.29
N ARG A 293 20.73 23.68 -15.28
CA ARG A 293 21.23 22.29 -15.37
C ARG A 293 21.14 21.58 -14.02
N GLU A 294 21.45 22.26 -12.93
CA GLU A 294 21.35 21.74 -11.55
C GLU A 294 20.71 22.76 -10.60
N LEU A 295 19.93 22.29 -9.63
CA LEU A 295 19.33 23.11 -8.58
C LEU A 295 19.58 22.49 -7.19
N PHE A 296 20.20 23.27 -6.30
CA PHE A 296 20.49 22.87 -4.93
C PHE A 296 19.84 23.84 -3.95
N LEU A 297 19.01 23.31 -3.06
CA LEU A 297 18.47 24.02 -1.89
C LEU A 297 19.00 23.30 -0.65
N ASN A 298 19.77 24.00 0.18
CA ASN A 298 20.41 23.46 1.36
C ASN A 298 20.08 24.33 2.58
N ASN A 299 19.92 23.70 3.75
CA ASN A 299 19.94 24.37 5.06
C ASN A 299 19.01 25.62 5.14
N LYS A 300 17.69 25.48 4.97
CA LYS A 300 16.72 26.60 4.79
C LYS A 300 16.86 27.36 3.47
N GLY A 301 17.29 26.70 2.40
CA GLY A 301 17.08 27.20 1.04
C GLY A 301 15.59 27.13 0.68
N GLN A 302 15.02 28.23 0.15
CA GLN A 302 13.58 28.33 -0.10
C GLN A 302 13.22 28.92 -1.47
N ILE A 303 12.21 28.35 -2.12
CA ILE A 303 11.53 28.97 -3.27
C ILE A 303 10.04 29.04 -2.92
N SER A 304 9.48 30.25 -2.82
CA SER A 304 8.11 30.43 -2.31
C SER A 304 7.27 31.41 -3.14
N ALA A 305 5.99 31.08 -3.30
CA ALA A 305 4.95 31.98 -3.80
C ALA A 305 3.69 31.87 -2.93
N ASP A 306 3.92 31.98 -1.63
CA ASP A 306 2.96 31.77 -0.53
C ASP A 306 2.02 32.96 -0.33
N THR A 307 0.87 32.71 0.31
CA THR A 307 -0.05 33.74 0.79
C THR A 307 -0.16 33.71 2.31
N PHE A 308 0.29 34.77 2.96
CA PHE A 308 0.09 35.08 4.38
C PHE A 308 -1.04 36.10 4.61
N GLY A 309 -1.34 36.93 3.61
CA GLY A 309 -2.40 37.95 3.65
C GLY A 309 -3.67 37.57 2.88
N ILE A 310 -4.15 38.47 2.02
CA ILE A 310 -5.38 38.27 1.23
C ILE A 310 -5.07 38.23 -0.28
N GLY A 311 -5.29 37.08 -0.90
CA GLY A 311 -5.20 36.84 -2.34
C GLY A 311 -4.67 35.46 -2.70
N ASP A 312 -4.84 35.04 -3.95
CA ASP A 312 -4.35 33.74 -4.43
C ASP A 312 -2.81 33.71 -4.47
N GLY A 313 -2.21 32.56 -4.14
CA GLY A 313 -0.77 32.32 -4.26
C GLY A 313 -0.30 32.25 -5.71
N GLY A 314 1.00 32.41 -5.92
CA GLY A 314 1.62 32.32 -7.25
C GLY A 314 1.98 30.88 -7.64
N ASN A 315 2.21 30.63 -8.93
CA ASN A 315 2.64 29.30 -9.40
C ASN A 315 4.17 29.20 -9.51
N ILE A 316 4.71 28.01 -9.30
CA ILE A 316 6.15 27.72 -9.43
C ILE A 316 6.36 26.75 -10.58
N PHE A 317 7.26 27.11 -11.51
CA PHE A 317 7.67 26.29 -12.66
C PHE A 317 9.17 26.10 -12.64
N ILE A 318 9.63 24.87 -12.43
CA ILE A 318 11.05 24.52 -12.35
C ILE A 318 11.38 23.50 -13.44
N GLN A 319 12.30 23.84 -14.34
CA GLN A 319 12.80 22.95 -15.38
C GLN A 319 14.32 22.77 -15.21
N VAL A 320 14.71 21.56 -14.87
CA VAL A 320 16.10 21.20 -14.60
C VAL A 320 16.52 20.04 -15.50
N SER A 321 17.59 20.20 -16.28
CA SER A 321 18.01 19.10 -17.19
C SER A 321 18.73 17.95 -16.46
N GLY A 322 19.39 18.24 -15.33
CA GLY A 322 20.14 17.30 -14.51
C GLY A 322 19.39 16.92 -13.23
N LYS A 323 19.91 17.33 -12.07
CA LYS A 323 19.40 16.95 -10.75
C LYS A 323 18.86 18.16 -9.97
N ILE A 324 17.80 17.91 -9.22
CA ILE A 324 17.33 18.76 -8.13
C ILE A 324 17.64 18.06 -6.81
N SER A 325 18.24 18.79 -5.86
CA SER A 325 18.54 18.30 -4.51
C SER A 325 18.04 19.30 -3.48
N LEU A 326 17.10 18.87 -2.64
CA LEU A 326 16.64 19.62 -1.47
C LEU A 326 17.12 18.87 -0.22
N SER A 327 17.89 19.54 0.63
CA SER A 327 18.42 18.92 1.85
C SER A 327 18.43 19.87 3.05
N ASP A 328 18.01 19.41 4.22
CA ASP A 328 18.26 20.07 5.50
C ASP A 328 19.10 19.18 6.43
N THR A 329 20.36 18.97 6.07
CA THR A 329 21.31 18.17 6.85
C THR A 329 21.64 18.75 8.22
N ASN A 330 21.45 20.06 8.41
CA ASN A 330 21.76 20.74 9.66
C ASN A 330 20.55 20.90 10.59
N ASN A 331 19.37 20.42 10.17
CA ASN A 331 18.10 20.55 10.88
C ASN A 331 17.85 21.99 11.37
N ILE A 332 18.24 22.97 10.55
CA ILE A 332 18.12 24.39 10.92
C ILE A 332 16.76 24.98 10.51
N GLY A 333 15.92 24.19 9.81
CA GLY A 333 14.52 24.43 9.51
C GLY A 333 14.20 24.19 8.02
N PHE A 334 12.92 24.32 7.65
CA PHE A 334 12.40 23.82 6.38
C PHE A 334 13.12 24.35 5.13
N THR A 335 13.95 23.50 4.52
CA THR A 335 14.32 23.56 3.11
C THR A 335 13.10 23.16 2.30
N GLN A 336 12.55 24.06 1.47
CA GLN A 336 11.26 23.81 0.81
C GLN A 336 11.05 24.56 -0.50
N ILE A 337 10.13 24.03 -1.30
CA ILE A 337 9.45 24.73 -2.39
C ILE A 337 7.97 24.85 -2.02
N SER A 338 7.40 26.06 -1.99
CA SER A 338 6.04 26.26 -1.45
C SER A 338 5.15 27.26 -2.19
N THR A 339 3.85 26.98 -2.21
CA THR A 339 2.75 27.83 -2.70
C THR A 339 1.57 27.84 -1.70
N THR A 340 1.91 27.89 -0.42
CA THR A 340 1.03 27.67 0.73
C THR A 340 0.15 28.87 1.05
N VAL A 341 -1.04 28.62 1.58
CA VAL A 341 -1.92 29.65 2.17
C VAL A 341 -1.91 29.50 3.69
N SER A 342 -1.33 30.47 4.41
CA SER A 342 -1.08 30.41 5.86
C SER A 342 -2.36 30.49 6.72
N SER A 343 -2.23 30.15 8.00
CA SER A 343 -3.30 30.33 8.97
C SER A 343 -3.63 31.83 9.07
N LYS A 344 -4.92 32.16 8.94
CA LYS A 344 -5.50 33.53 8.80
C LYS A 344 -5.44 34.15 7.41
N ALA A 345 -4.75 33.54 6.44
CA ALA A 345 -4.78 34.01 5.06
C ALA A 345 -6.07 33.60 4.34
N ARG A 346 -6.40 34.30 3.24
CA ARG A 346 -7.55 33.99 2.38
C ARG A 346 -7.14 34.04 0.90
N GLY A 347 -7.27 32.91 0.21
CA GLY A 347 -6.91 32.74 -1.19
C GLY A 347 -6.68 31.28 -1.52
N ASN A 348 -6.57 30.94 -2.80
CA ASN A 348 -6.21 29.58 -3.21
C ASN A 348 -4.69 29.41 -3.29
N GLY A 349 -4.20 28.21 -2.95
CA GLY A 349 -2.80 27.83 -3.16
C GLY A 349 -2.44 27.76 -4.64
N GLY A 350 -1.17 28.04 -4.95
CA GLY A 350 -0.64 27.99 -6.32
C GLY A 350 -0.21 26.59 -6.75
N THR A 351 -0.01 26.39 -8.05
CA THR A 351 0.47 25.11 -8.61
C THR A 351 2.00 25.03 -8.59
N ILE A 352 2.55 23.86 -8.24
CA ILE A 352 3.98 23.57 -8.36
C ILE A 352 4.20 22.58 -9.50
N ASN A 353 4.98 22.95 -10.50
CA ASN A 353 5.35 22.12 -11.65
C ASN A 353 6.87 21.93 -11.68
N ILE A 354 7.35 20.70 -11.55
CA ILE A 354 8.78 20.39 -11.57
C ILE A 354 9.10 19.36 -12.64
N GLN A 355 10.09 19.66 -13.46
CA GLN A 355 10.67 18.74 -14.44
C GLN A 355 12.15 18.56 -14.16
N SER A 356 12.62 17.31 -14.02
CA SER A 356 14.03 17.02 -13.74
C SER A 356 14.50 15.69 -14.33
N GLY A 357 15.82 15.52 -14.46
CA GLY A 357 16.42 14.19 -14.67
C GLY A 357 16.30 13.33 -13.42
N ASN A 358 16.67 13.88 -12.26
CA ASN A 358 16.56 13.28 -10.93
C ASN A 358 16.07 14.30 -9.89
N LEU A 359 15.28 13.84 -8.92
CA LEU A 359 14.82 14.67 -7.79
C LEU A 359 15.05 13.93 -6.46
N LEU A 360 15.83 14.56 -5.59
CA LEU A 360 16.16 14.08 -4.24
C LEU A 360 15.61 15.06 -3.20
N LEU A 361 14.79 14.56 -2.28
CA LEU A 361 14.40 15.25 -1.06
C LEU A 361 14.94 14.49 0.15
N ASP A 362 15.67 15.17 1.01
CA ASP A 362 16.22 14.61 2.24
C ASP A 362 15.97 15.58 3.41
N ASN A 363 15.05 15.24 4.31
CA ASN A 363 14.55 16.16 5.34
C ASN A 363 14.08 17.52 4.74
N ALA A 364 13.32 17.45 3.65
CA ALA A 364 12.87 18.61 2.88
C ALA A 364 11.46 18.41 2.32
N SER A 365 10.81 19.49 1.89
CA SER A 365 9.40 19.44 1.49
C SER A 365 9.06 20.21 0.21
N ILE A 366 8.00 19.74 -0.46
CA ILE A 366 7.35 20.45 -1.57
C ILE A 366 5.86 20.59 -1.24
N ASN A 367 5.37 21.82 -1.12
CA ASN A 367 4.15 22.13 -0.38
C ASN A 367 3.21 23.09 -1.12
N SER A 368 1.94 22.72 -1.27
CA SER A 368 0.86 23.57 -1.80
C SER A 368 -0.35 23.64 -0.85
N TYR A 369 -0.15 23.25 0.42
CA TYR A 369 -1.20 23.14 1.42
C TYR A 369 -1.84 24.50 1.78
N THR A 370 -3.08 24.48 2.27
CA THR A 370 -3.84 25.66 2.70
C THR A 370 -4.34 25.51 4.14
N SER A 371 -3.78 26.27 5.08
CA SER A 371 -4.28 26.36 6.46
C SER A 371 -5.18 27.57 6.74
N GLY A 372 -5.33 28.45 5.75
CA GLY A 372 -6.32 29.55 5.73
C GLY A 372 -7.62 29.17 5.00
N GLN A 373 -8.31 30.16 4.43
CA GLN A 373 -9.52 29.94 3.62
C GLN A 373 -9.18 29.84 2.13
N GLY A 374 -9.47 28.69 1.50
CA GLY A 374 -9.32 28.46 0.06
C GLY A 374 -8.92 27.03 -0.29
N ASN A 375 -8.84 26.69 -1.57
CA ASN A 375 -8.39 25.38 -2.01
C ASN A 375 -6.86 25.28 -2.01
N ALA A 376 -6.32 24.11 -1.69
CA ALA A 376 -4.89 23.82 -1.90
C ALA A 376 -4.57 23.70 -3.40
N GLY A 377 -3.33 24.03 -3.77
CA GLY A 377 -2.87 23.98 -5.16
C GLY A 377 -2.36 22.60 -5.57
N THR A 378 -2.27 22.32 -6.88
CA THR A 378 -1.78 21.02 -7.38
C THR A 378 -0.26 20.93 -7.37
N ILE A 379 0.28 19.74 -7.11
CA ILE A 379 1.70 19.43 -7.28
C ILE A 379 1.87 18.45 -8.45
N SER A 380 2.60 18.86 -9.49
CA SER A 380 2.91 18.03 -10.65
C SER A 380 4.42 17.85 -10.82
N ILE A 381 4.90 16.62 -10.70
CA ILE A 381 6.32 16.26 -10.74
C ILE A 381 6.58 15.29 -11.88
N LYS A 382 7.51 15.66 -12.77
CA LYS A 382 8.00 14.81 -13.85
C LYS A 382 9.50 14.61 -13.73
N VAL A 383 9.91 13.40 -13.40
CA VAL A 383 11.31 12.99 -13.27
C VAL A 383 11.64 11.96 -14.34
N GLN A 384 12.79 12.06 -15.00
CA GLN A 384 13.14 11.09 -16.05
C GLN A 384 13.58 9.74 -15.48
N ASP A 385 14.40 9.76 -14.43
CA ASP A 385 14.97 8.55 -13.83
C ASP A 385 14.41 8.31 -12.42
N THR A 386 14.93 8.96 -11.39
CA THR A 386 14.59 8.61 -10.00
C THR A 386 14.09 9.80 -9.19
N LEU A 387 12.92 9.61 -8.55
CA LEU A 387 12.41 10.42 -7.44
C LEU A 387 12.68 9.68 -6.12
N PHE A 388 13.49 10.27 -5.25
CA PHE A 388 13.87 9.69 -3.95
C PHE A 388 13.51 10.65 -2.81
N LEU A 389 12.71 10.17 -1.86
CA LEU A 389 12.37 10.86 -0.63
C LEU A 389 12.94 10.11 0.55
N ASN A 390 13.61 10.84 1.43
CA ASN A 390 14.26 10.27 2.60
C ASN A 390 14.14 11.16 3.83
N ASN A 391 14.25 10.54 5.01
CA ASN A 391 14.38 11.21 6.30
C ASN A 391 13.31 12.29 6.53
N GLN A 392 12.04 11.90 6.67
CA GLN A 392 10.93 12.85 6.88
C GLN A 392 10.68 13.83 5.71
N ALA A 393 11.12 13.49 4.50
CA ALA A 393 10.76 14.25 3.31
C ALA A 393 9.29 14.07 2.95
N TYR A 394 8.63 15.15 2.50
CA TYR A 394 7.20 15.06 2.18
C TYR A 394 6.71 15.98 1.05
N PHE A 395 5.65 15.52 0.38
CA PHE A 395 4.78 16.33 -0.46
C PHE A 395 3.46 16.58 0.26
N SER A 396 3.00 17.83 0.33
CA SER A 396 1.72 18.16 0.98
C SER A 396 0.89 19.13 0.17
N SER A 397 -0.35 18.73 -0.11
CA SER A 397 -1.38 19.51 -0.83
C SER A 397 -2.70 19.52 -0.04
N ALA A 398 -2.58 19.56 1.28
CA ALA A 398 -3.69 19.40 2.22
C ALA A 398 -4.41 20.71 2.57
N THR A 399 -5.59 20.64 3.18
CA THR A 399 -6.29 21.81 3.74
C THR A 399 -6.57 21.67 5.24
N SER A 400 -6.64 22.77 6.01
CA SER A 400 -7.02 22.75 7.43
C SER A 400 -8.05 23.79 7.91
N GLU A 401 -8.89 23.36 8.85
CA GLU A 401 -9.71 24.14 9.80
C GLU A 401 -10.84 25.07 9.28
N ILE A 402 -11.04 25.27 7.97
CA ILE A 402 -12.12 26.17 7.48
C ILE A 402 -12.95 25.55 6.34
N VAL A 403 -12.67 25.90 5.09
CA VAL A 403 -13.38 25.47 3.89
C VAL A 403 -12.39 25.48 2.72
N GLY A 404 -12.24 24.35 2.03
CA GLY A 404 -11.30 24.20 0.92
C GLY A 404 -11.04 22.74 0.55
N ASN A 405 -10.97 22.44 -0.74
CA ASN A 405 -10.56 21.12 -1.23
C ASN A 405 -9.03 20.96 -1.17
N GLY A 406 -8.57 19.76 -0.84
CA GLY A 406 -7.18 19.34 -1.05
C GLY A 406 -6.82 19.37 -2.54
N GLY A 407 -5.58 19.71 -2.87
CA GLY A 407 -5.10 19.70 -4.24
C GLY A 407 -4.50 18.34 -4.62
N ASP A 408 -4.49 18.02 -5.90
CA ASP A 408 -3.97 16.75 -6.39
C ASP A 408 -2.42 16.68 -6.33
N ILE A 409 -1.88 15.48 -6.21
CA ILE A 409 -0.45 15.17 -6.35
C ILE A 409 -0.28 14.20 -7.53
N ASP A 410 0.36 14.67 -8.60
CA ASP A 410 0.62 13.92 -9.83
C ASP A 410 2.12 13.68 -10.03
N ILE A 411 2.54 12.42 -10.02
CA ILE A 411 3.95 12.01 -10.16
C ILE A 411 4.13 11.18 -11.42
N GLN A 412 5.05 11.58 -12.28
CA GLN A 412 5.57 10.79 -13.41
C GLN A 412 7.07 10.58 -13.21
N THR A 413 7.52 9.33 -13.14
CA THR A 413 8.95 9.01 -12.90
C THR A 413 9.40 7.71 -13.56
N GLY A 414 10.70 7.49 -13.66
CA GLY A 414 11.24 6.16 -13.91
C GLY A 414 11.02 5.25 -12.71
N LYS A 415 11.53 5.70 -11.55
CA LYS A 415 11.45 5.03 -10.25
C LYS A 415 11.04 6.00 -9.15
N LEU A 416 10.27 5.50 -8.19
CA LEU A 416 9.88 6.21 -6.97
C LEU A 416 10.30 5.42 -5.74
N PHE A 417 11.01 6.07 -4.83
CA PHE A 417 11.37 5.52 -3.52
C PHE A 417 10.96 6.49 -2.42
N LEU A 418 10.18 6.01 -1.45
CA LEU A 418 9.92 6.68 -0.18
C LEU A 418 10.55 5.87 0.93
N ASP A 419 11.45 6.49 1.69
CA ASP A 419 12.19 5.83 2.76
C ASP A 419 12.27 6.70 4.04
N ASN A 420 12.50 6.04 5.17
CA ASN A 420 12.75 6.65 6.48
C ASN A 420 11.73 7.74 6.86
N ASN A 421 10.48 7.32 7.08
CA ASN A 421 9.35 8.19 7.45
C ASN A 421 9.05 9.25 6.38
N SER A 422 9.02 8.92 5.09
CA SER A 422 8.67 9.89 4.04
C SER A 422 7.19 9.82 3.65
N TYR A 423 6.58 10.95 3.26
CA TYR A 423 5.12 11.07 3.12
C TYR A 423 4.65 11.74 1.81
N PHE A 424 3.60 11.21 1.18
CA PHE A 424 2.74 11.97 0.25
C PHE A 424 1.38 12.23 0.90
N PHE A 425 0.95 13.49 0.96
CA PHE A 425 -0.24 13.88 1.70
C PHE A 425 -1.13 14.86 0.91
N ALA A 426 -2.33 14.40 0.53
CA ALA A 426 -3.34 15.20 -0.18
C ALA A 426 -4.67 15.29 0.59
N SER A 427 -4.60 15.24 1.93
CA SER A 427 -5.76 15.12 2.81
C SER A 427 -6.47 16.44 3.11
N THR A 428 -7.68 16.40 3.67
CA THR A 428 -8.44 17.57 4.14
C THR A 428 -8.81 17.44 5.61
N SER A 429 -8.61 18.50 6.40
CA SER A 429 -9.09 18.59 7.80
C SER A 429 -10.20 19.61 8.04
N GLY A 430 -10.67 20.26 6.97
CA GLY A 430 -11.80 21.20 6.99
C GLY A 430 -13.00 20.72 6.17
N LYS A 431 -13.86 21.67 5.74
CA LYS A 431 -14.98 21.37 4.84
C LYS A 431 -14.51 21.41 3.37
N GLY A 432 -14.43 20.26 2.71
CA GLY A 432 -13.97 20.10 1.33
C GLY A 432 -13.53 18.66 1.07
N ASN A 433 -13.36 18.28 -0.20
CA ASN A 433 -12.87 16.95 -0.57
C ASN A 433 -11.35 16.86 -0.43
N GLY A 434 -10.81 15.67 -0.17
CA GLY A 434 -9.38 15.37 -0.30
C GLY A 434 -8.94 15.39 -1.78
N GLY A 435 -7.67 15.72 -2.03
CA GLY A 435 -7.07 15.70 -3.36
C GLY A 435 -6.58 14.31 -3.74
N ASN A 436 -6.63 13.94 -5.02
CA ASN A 436 -6.17 12.64 -5.50
C ASN A 436 -4.65 12.54 -5.51
N ILE A 437 -4.13 11.31 -5.40
CA ILE A 437 -2.72 10.99 -5.59
C ILE A 437 -2.60 10.05 -6.78
N SER A 438 -1.88 10.46 -7.83
CA SER A 438 -1.62 9.68 -9.03
C SER A 438 -0.12 9.49 -9.22
N ILE A 439 0.33 8.24 -9.24
CA ILE A 439 1.73 7.88 -9.42
C ILE A 439 1.86 7.01 -10.66
N GLN A 440 2.65 7.47 -11.63
CA GLN A 440 3.00 6.73 -12.83
C GLN A 440 4.52 6.55 -12.88
N ALA A 441 4.98 5.37 -12.48
CA ALA A 441 6.37 4.95 -12.62
C ALA A 441 6.52 4.04 -13.84
N THR A 442 7.54 4.23 -14.66
CA THR A 442 7.80 3.30 -15.78
C THR A 442 8.44 1.98 -15.31
N ASP A 443 9.06 1.99 -14.13
CA ASP A 443 9.75 0.85 -13.53
C ASP A 443 9.21 0.56 -12.12
N THR A 444 9.83 1.06 -11.05
CA THR A 444 9.52 0.62 -9.68
C THR A 444 8.91 1.74 -8.83
N VAL A 445 7.92 1.38 -8.00
CA VAL A 445 7.51 2.18 -6.84
C VAL A 445 7.81 1.36 -5.57
N SER A 446 8.53 1.94 -4.62
CA SER A 446 8.90 1.27 -3.36
C SER A 446 8.71 2.18 -2.15
N LEU A 447 8.05 1.66 -1.12
CA LEU A 447 7.88 2.31 0.19
C LEU A 447 8.57 1.46 1.26
N ALA A 448 9.41 2.08 2.07
CA ALA A 448 10.16 1.43 3.14
C ALA A 448 10.23 2.29 4.41
N ASN A 449 10.52 1.63 5.54
CA ASN A 449 10.83 2.24 6.84
C ASN A 449 9.83 3.33 7.27
N ASN A 450 8.59 2.92 7.55
CA ASN A 450 7.48 3.74 8.05
C ASN A 450 7.09 4.90 7.13
N SER A 451 7.24 4.72 5.82
CA SER A 451 6.81 5.70 4.81
C SER A 451 5.33 5.59 4.49
N ASN A 452 4.72 6.66 3.97
CA ASN A 452 3.28 6.73 3.82
C ASN A 452 2.76 7.50 2.59
N ILE A 453 1.62 7.06 2.06
CA ILE A 453 0.82 7.78 1.06
C ILE A 453 -0.63 7.90 1.57
N SER A 454 -1.18 9.11 1.60
CA SER A 454 -2.53 9.35 2.12
C SER A 454 -3.29 10.52 1.46
N SER A 455 -4.59 10.29 1.22
CA SER A 455 -5.56 11.22 0.61
C SER A 455 -6.84 11.33 1.47
N SER A 456 -6.67 11.31 2.79
CA SER A 456 -7.73 11.09 3.78
C SER A 456 -8.53 12.35 4.16
N ILE A 457 -9.61 12.16 4.92
CA ILE A 457 -10.34 13.23 5.64
C ILE A 457 -10.07 13.06 7.14
N SER A 458 -9.76 14.15 7.85
CA SER A 458 -9.55 14.10 9.31
C SER A 458 -10.85 14.10 10.12
N GLU A 459 -10.72 13.99 11.45
CA GLU A 459 -11.82 13.85 12.43
C GLU A 459 -12.90 14.93 12.39
N THR A 460 -12.58 16.14 11.94
CA THR A 460 -13.53 17.24 11.83
C THR A 460 -13.93 17.57 10.39
N GLY A 461 -13.41 16.83 9.41
CA GLY A 461 -13.58 17.13 7.99
C GLY A 461 -14.97 16.79 7.46
N VAL A 462 -15.44 17.54 6.46
CA VAL A 462 -16.72 17.26 5.77
C VAL A 462 -16.48 17.32 4.26
N GLY A 463 -16.55 16.17 3.59
CA GLY A 463 -16.24 15.97 2.17
C GLY A 463 -15.86 14.52 1.91
N ASN A 464 -15.56 14.16 0.66
CA ASN A 464 -15.07 12.82 0.30
C ASN A 464 -13.54 12.81 0.23
N ALA A 465 -12.91 11.69 0.59
CA ALA A 465 -11.47 11.50 0.44
C ALA A 465 -11.13 11.31 -1.05
N GLY A 466 -9.91 11.68 -1.45
CA GLY A 466 -9.47 11.56 -2.84
C GLY A 466 -9.06 10.12 -3.16
N ASN A 467 -8.86 9.78 -4.43
CA ASN A 467 -8.40 8.44 -4.82
C ASN A 467 -6.87 8.35 -4.83
N ILE A 468 -6.34 7.14 -4.60
CA ILE A 468 -4.91 6.83 -4.76
C ILE A 468 -4.76 5.85 -5.93
N ASN A 469 -4.07 6.26 -6.99
CA ASN A 469 -3.81 5.45 -8.17
C ASN A 469 -2.30 5.27 -8.38
N ILE A 470 -1.83 4.03 -8.45
CA ILE A 470 -0.41 3.69 -8.64
C ILE A 470 -0.26 2.78 -9.86
N PHE A 471 0.49 3.25 -10.85
CA PHE A 471 0.86 2.50 -12.05
C PHE A 471 2.37 2.30 -12.07
N ALA A 472 2.82 1.06 -12.12
CA ALA A 472 4.25 0.71 -12.12
C ALA A 472 4.53 -0.56 -12.92
N LYS A 473 5.81 -0.86 -13.16
CA LYS A 473 6.21 -2.22 -13.54
C LYS A 473 6.16 -3.13 -12.31
N SER A 474 6.77 -2.71 -11.20
CA SER A 474 6.76 -3.43 -9.92
C SER A 474 6.42 -2.50 -8.76
N PHE A 475 5.74 -3.03 -7.74
CA PHE A 475 5.33 -2.25 -6.57
C PHE A 475 5.64 -2.98 -5.27
N PHE A 476 6.40 -2.35 -4.37
CA PHE A 476 6.87 -2.95 -3.12
C PHE A 476 6.57 -2.07 -1.91
N VAL A 477 6.03 -2.65 -0.85
CA VAL A 477 5.81 -1.97 0.43
C VAL A 477 6.41 -2.81 1.54
N SER A 478 7.21 -2.19 2.41
CA SER A 478 7.94 -2.87 3.48
C SER A 478 8.16 -1.99 4.72
N GLY A 479 8.59 -2.62 5.82
CA GLY A 479 9.04 -1.94 7.03
C GLY A 479 7.99 -1.01 7.64
N GLU A 480 6.82 -1.55 7.98
CA GLU A 480 5.68 -0.80 8.56
C GLU A 480 5.14 0.36 7.70
N SER A 481 5.58 0.47 6.44
CA SER A 481 5.06 1.51 5.53
C SER A 481 3.59 1.28 5.21
N SER A 482 2.86 2.35 4.98
CA SER A 482 1.41 2.31 4.85
C SER A 482 0.90 3.12 3.65
N ILE A 483 -0.16 2.63 3.02
CA ILE A 483 -0.98 3.43 2.12
C ILE A 483 -2.37 3.44 2.73
N PHE A 484 -2.87 4.61 3.11
CA PHE A 484 -4.20 4.69 3.72
C PHE A 484 -5.05 5.80 3.13
N ASN A 485 -6.31 5.48 2.90
CA ASN A 485 -7.28 6.40 2.31
C ASN A 485 -8.59 6.34 3.11
N SER A 486 -8.68 7.15 4.17
CA SER A 486 -9.72 6.97 5.20
C SER A 486 -10.50 8.25 5.51
N ASN A 487 -11.74 8.10 5.99
CA ASN A 487 -12.48 9.15 6.67
C ASN A 487 -12.36 8.96 8.19
N LEU A 488 -11.49 9.74 8.84
CA LEU A 488 -11.11 9.56 10.24
C LEU A 488 -12.04 10.30 11.23
N GLY A 489 -13.36 10.24 11.05
CA GLY A 489 -14.35 10.80 11.99
C GLY A 489 -15.22 11.91 11.39
N GLY A 490 -14.93 12.33 10.17
CA GLY A 490 -15.69 13.31 9.40
C GLY A 490 -16.95 12.76 8.72
N LYS A 491 -17.59 13.58 7.87
CA LYS A 491 -18.74 13.18 7.03
C LYS A 491 -18.34 13.08 5.56
N GLY A 492 -18.51 11.91 4.95
CA GLY A 492 -18.31 11.61 3.53
C GLY A 492 -17.65 10.25 3.29
N ASN A 493 -17.56 9.85 2.02
CA ASN A 493 -17.01 8.55 1.66
C ASN A 493 -15.48 8.58 1.65
N ALA A 494 -14.86 7.47 2.03
CA ALA A 494 -13.44 7.26 1.79
C ALA A 494 -13.17 7.02 0.29
N GLY A 495 -11.96 7.31 -0.18
CA GLY A 495 -11.58 7.17 -1.57
C GLY A 495 -11.12 5.75 -1.92
N ASN A 496 -11.09 5.45 -3.22
CA ASN A 496 -10.62 4.16 -3.71
C ASN A 496 -9.10 4.11 -3.80
N ILE A 497 -8.55 2.89 -3.77
CA ILE A 497 -7.14 2.64 -4.06
C ILE A 497 -7.03 1.66 -5.23
N LEU A 498 -6.33 2.09 -6.29
CA LEU A 498 -6.03 1.27 -7.47
C LEU A 498 -4.51 1.10 -7.60
N ILE A 499 -4.06 -0.14 -7.61
CA ILE A 499 -2.68 -0.51 -7.91
C ILE A 499 -2.69 -1.33 -9.20
N ASN A 500 -1.94 -0.88 -10.21
CA ASN A 500 -1.81 -1.56 -11.49
C ASN A 500 -0.34 -1.78 -11.82
N THR A 501 0.08 -3.04 -11.88
CA THR A 501 1.47 -3.44 -12.11
C THR A 501 1.61 -4.42 -13.27
N LYS A 502 2.69 -4.23 -14.05
CA LYS A 502 3.04 -5.15 -15.14
C LYS A 502 3.77 -6.41 -14.67
N GLU A 503 4.25 -6.42 -13.44
CA GLU A 503 4.94 -7.54 -12.81
C GLU A 503 4.41 -7.73 -11.38
N ASN A 504 5.29 -7.86 -10.40
CA ASN A 504 4.93 -8.26 -9.04
C ASN A 504 4.51 -7.06 -8.17
N THR A 505 3.62 -7.35 -7.23
CA THR A 505 3.22 -6.47 -6.14
C THR A 505 3.44 -7.19 -4.81
N SER A 506 4.15 -6.58 -3.85
CA SER A 506 4.32 -7.19 -2.53
C SER A 506 4.16 -6.25 -1.34
N PHE A 507 3.59 -6.78 -0.27
CA PHE A 507 3.45 -6.14 1.04
C PHE A 507 4.14 -7.02 2.08
N THR A 508 5.18 -6.48 2.73
CA THR A 508 6.05 -7.23 3.65
C THR A 508 6.37 -6.48 4.94
N GLY A 509 6.81 -7.20 5.98
CA GLY A 509 7.39 -6.59 7.18
C GLY A 509 6.49 -5.59 7.91
N GLY A 510 5.21 -5.93 8.10
CA GLY A 510 4.24 -5.09 8.81
C GLY A 510 3.62 -3.98 7.96
N SER A 511 3.85 -3.99 6.64
CA SER A 511 3.28 -2.97 5.75
C SER A 511 1.76 -3.09 5.61
N SER A 512 1.07 -1.96 5.41
CA SER A 512 -0.39 -1.95 5.27
C SER A 512 -0.89 -1.20 4.04
N LEU A 513 -2.01 -1.69 3.50
CA LEU A 513 -2.82 -0.98 2.50
C LEU A 513 -4.25 -0.94 3.03
N SER A 514 -4.75 0.24 3.36
CA SER A 514 -6.05 0.34 4.01
C SER A 514 -6.92 1.46 3.50
N ASN A 515 -8.23 1.24 3.57
CA ASN A 515 -9.19 2.33 3.55
C ASN A 515 -10.23 2.08 4.63
N GLY A 516 -10.83 3.15 5.13
CA GLY A 516 -11.84 2.98 6.14
C GLY A 516 -12.53 4.25 6.56
N THR A 517 -13.51 4.08 7.43
CA THR A 517 -14.33 5.19 7.94
C THR A 517 -14.59 4.98 9.43
N SER A 518 -14.21 5.97 10.26
CA SER A 518 -14.67 6.09 11.65
C SER A 518 -15.78 7.12 11.80
N GLY A 519 -16.18 7.79 10.70
CA GLY A 519 -17.25 8.78 10.65
C GLY A 519 -18.48 8.29 9.88
N GLU A 520 -19.26 9.22 9.30
CA GLU A 520 -20.41 8.90 8.45
C GLU A 520 -19.99 8.79 6.98
N GLY A 521 -20.30 7.68 6.31
CA GLY A 521 -20.00 7.43 4.88
C GLY A 521 -19.40 6.05 4.64
N ASN A 522 -19.39 5.60 3.39
CA ASN A 522 -18.85 4.28 3.03
C ASN A 522 -17.31 4.32 2.96
N ALA A 523 -16.67 3.20 3.28
CA ALA A 523 -15.26 2.98 2.93
C ALA A 523 -15.10 2.81 1.41
N GLY A 524 -13.93 3.13 0.88
CA GLY A 524 -13.63 2.95 -0.55
C GLY A 524 -13.29 1.51 -0.89
N ASN A 525 -13.16 1.20 -2.18
CA ASN A 525 -12.71 -0.10 -2.67
C ASN A 525 -11.18 -0.15 -2.84
N ILE A 526 -10.60 -1.34 -2.69
CA ILE A 526 -9.20 -1.62 -2.98
C ILE A 526 -9.12 -2.56 -4.17
N LYS A 527 -8.43 -2.15 -5.23
CA LYS A 527 -8.23 -2.97 -6.43
C LYS A 527 -6.75 -3.09 -6.76
N ILE A 528 -6.27 -4.33 -6.83
CA ILE A 528 -4.90 -4.67 -7.25
C ILE A 528 -4.98 -5.45 -8.57
N GLN A 529 -4.32 -4.95 -9.59
CA GLN A 529 -4.21 -5.57 -10.91
C GLN A 529 -2.73 -5.77 -11.24
N ALA A 530 -2.23 -6.97 -10.99
CA ALA A 530 -0.85 -7.35 -11.29
C ALA A 530 -0.82 -8.36 -12.44
N SER A 531 0.06 -8.16 -13.42
CA SER A 531 0.32 -9.23 -14.41
C SER A 531 1.28 -10.30 -13.86
N GLY A 532 1.96 -10.02 -12.74
CA GLY A 532 2.80 -10.94 -12.00
C GLY A 532 2.13 -11.48 -10.73
N ALA A 533 2.94 -11.78 -9.72
CA ALA A 533 2.46 -12.28 -8.43
C ALA A 533 2.02 -11.14 -7.50
N VAL A 534 1.00 -11.38 -6.68
CA VAL A 534 0.66 -10.56 -5.53
C VAL A 534 1.03 -11.32 -4.26
N ILE A 535 1.94 -10.76 -3.47
CA ILE A 535 2.54 -11.42 -2.31
C ILE A 535 2.28 -10.59 -1.05
N LEU A 536 1.65 -11.19 -0.05
CA LEU A 536 1.46 -10.60 1.27
C LEU A 536 2.17 -11.50 2.29
N SER A 537 3.16 -10.95 2.99
CA SER A 537 3.98 -11.74 3.91
C SER A 537 4.39 -10.97 5.16
N GLY A 538 4.45 -11.70 6.26
CA GLY A 538 5.21 -11.31 7.44
C GLY A 538 4.48 -10.36 8.37
N ARG A 539 5.16 -10.09 9.47
CA ARG A 539 4.77 -9.15 10.51
C ARG A 539 6.02 -8.40 10.98
N SER A 540 5.84 -7.18 11.48
CA SER A 540 6.82 -6.55 12.35
C SER A 540 6.59 -7.01 13.81
N GLU A 541 7.38 -6.49 14.74
CA GLU A 541 7.14 -6.67 16.17
C GLU A 541 5.75 -6.17 16.58
N ARG A 542 5.23 -5.17 15.86
CA ARG A 542 4.02 -4.41 16.21
C ARG A 542 2.80 -4.73 15.34
N LEU A 543 3.01 -5.01 14.05
CA LEU A 543 1.93 -5.05 13.06
C LEU A 543 2.09 -6.25 12.11
N SER A 544 0.99 -6.94 11.81
CA SER A 544 0.96 -7.87 10.66
C SER A 544 0.89 -7.08 9.35
N SER A 545 1.57 -7.58 8.30
CA SER A 545 1.33 -7.07 6.96
C SER A 545 -0.12 -7.32 6.56
N GLY A 546 -0.80 -6.36 5.94
CA GLY A 546 -2.16 -6.63 5.49
C GLY A 546 -2.82 -5.59 4.60
N ILE A 547 -3.87 -6.05 3.93
CA ILE A 547 -4.76 -5.21 3.14
C ILE A 547 -6.13 -5.19 3.82
N SER A 548 -6.69 -4.02 4.09
CA SER A 548 -7.98 -3.92 4.76
C SER A 548 -8.89 -2.81 4.25
N SER A 549 -10.19 -3.10 4.22
CA SER A 549 -11.24 -2.08 4.04
C SER A 549 -12.20 -2.15 5.21
N GLY A 550 -12.56 -1.02 5.84
CA GLY A 550 -13.48 -1.16 6.96
C GLY A 550 -14.17 0.07 7.54
N VAL A 551 -15.27 -0.20 8.21
CA VAL A 551 -16.01 0.73 9.06
C VAL A 551 -15.56 0.48 10.50
N LEU A 552 -14.88 1.47 11.07
CA LEU A 552 -14.34 1.42 12.43
C LEU A 552 -15.47 1.56 13.47
N GLU A 553 -15.17 1.36 14.75
CA GLU A 553 -16.15 1.16 15.84
C GLU A 553 -17.23 2.26 15.96
N THR A 554 -16.87 3.51 15.63
CA THR A 554 -17.75 4.68 15.64
C THR A 554 -18.38 5.00 14.28
N GLY A 555 -17.96 4.31 13.22
CA GLY A 555 -18.36 4.60 11.86
C GLY A 555 -19.78 4.13 11.51
N VAL A 556 -20.41 4.81 10.55
CA VAL A 556 -21.70 4.43 9.97
C VAL A 556 -21.58 4.47 8.45
N GLY A 557 -21.71 3.31 7.81
CA GLY A 557 -21.56 3.12 6.37
C GLY A 557 -21.17 1.68 6.05
N ASN A 558 -21.02 1.36 4.77
CA ASN A 558 -20.57 0.03 4.35
C ASN A 558 -19.05 0.02 4.14
N SER A 559 -18.43 -1.13 4.44
CA SER A 559 -17.03 -1.37 4.07
C SER A 559 -16.92 -1.59 2.57
N GLY A 560 -15.77 -1.29 1.97
CA GLY A 560 -15.55 -1.48 0.54
C GLY A 560 -15.00 -2.85 0.21
N ASP A 561 -15.10 -3.19 -1.07
CA ASP A 561 -14.63 -4.47 -1.60
C ASP A 561 -13.10 -4.46 -1.78
N ILE A 562 -12.49 -5.64 -1.65
CA ILE A 562 -11.10 -5.88 -2.03
C ILE A 562 -11.06 -6.85 -3.21
N GLU A 563 -10.55 -6.37 -4.35
CA GLU A 563 -10.39 -7.14 -5.58
C GLU A 563 -8.90 -7.30 -5.95
N ILE A 564 -8.45 -8.54 -6.12
CA ILE A 564 -7.08 -8.87 -6.52
C ILE A 564 -7.12 -9.68 -7.81
N PHE A 565 -6.49 -9.16 -8.86
CA PHE A 565 -6.26 -9.83 -10.13
C PHE A 565 -4.75 -10.05 -10.31
N ALA A 566 -4.31 -11.30 -10.42
CA ALA A 566 -2.89 -11.63 -10.48
C ALA A 566 -2.59 -12.85 -11.36
N ARG A 567 -1.32 -13.10 -11.69
CA ARG A 567 -0.89 -14.40 -12.20
C ARG A 567 -0.93 -15.47 -11.11
N SER A 568 -0.45 -15.13 -9.92
CA SER A 568 -0.50 -15.96 -8.71
C SER A 568 -0.71 -15.09 -7.47
N PHE A 569 -1.29 -15.67 -6.42
CA PHE A 569 -1.51 -14.99 -5.14
C PHE A 569 -0.91 -15.82 -4.01
N GLU A 570 -0.13 -15.17 -3.15
CA GLU A 570 0.52 -15.78 -1.98
C GLU A 570 0.26 -14.95 -0.73
N LEU A 571 -0.26 -15.61 0.31
CA LEU A 571 -0.52 -15.02 1.62
C LEU A 571 0.09 -15.91 2.71
N PHE A 572 1.13 -15.43 3.39
CA PHE A 572 1.87 -16.23 4.37
C PHE A 572 2.48 -15.42 5.53
N ASP A 573 3.08 -16.10 6.50
CA ASP A 573 3.73 -15.55 7.69
C ASP A 573 2.85 -14.58 8.52
N ASN A 574 1.63 -15.00 8.90
CA ASN A 574 0.66 -14.22 9.70
C ASN A 574 0.17 -12.92 9.03
N ALA A 575 0.22 -12.85 7.71
CA ALA A 575 -0.35 -11.75 6.95
C ALA A 575 -1.89 -11.83 6.88
N ASN A 576 -2.55 -10.69 6.69
CA ASN A 576 -4.01 -10.61 6.72
C ASN A 576 -4.61 -9.85 5.51
N LEU A 577 -5.76 -10.31 5.06
CA LEU A 577 -6.59 -9.65 4.05
C LEU A 577 -8.02 -9.55 4.59
N ALA A 578 -8.57 -8.35 4.80
CA ALA A 578 -9.84 -8.25 5.51
C ALA A 578 -10.77 -7.11 5.10
N THR A 579 -12.08 -7.38 5.10
CA THR A 579 -13.12 -6.35 5.09
C THR A 579 -13.86 -6.35 6.44
N LEU A 580 -13.94 -5.21 7.10
CA LEU A 580 -14.32 -5.16 8.53
C LEU A 580 -15.36 -4.09 8.81
N SER A 581 -16.52 -4.44 9.38
CA SER A 581 -17.49 -3.47 9.88
C SER A 581 -17.69 -3.63 11.40
N PHE A 582 -16.90 -2.90 12.19
CA PHE A 582 -17.09 -2.79 13.65
C PHE A 582 -18.20 -1.81 14.03
N GLY A 583 -18.45 -0.82 13.17
CA GLY A 583 -19.55 0.13 13.27
C GLY A 583 -20.88 -0.43 12.74
N LYS A 584 -21.74 0.44 12.21
CA LYS A 584 -23.01 0.04 11.56
C LYS A 584 -22.85 0.02 10.04
N GLY A 585 -23.17 -1.12 9.43
CA GLY A 585 -23.24 -1.35 7.98
C GLY A 585 -22.60 -2.66 7.54
N ASP A 586 -22.72 -2.98 6.26
CA ASP A 586 -22.27 -4.26 5.70
C ASP A 586 -20.73 -4.30 5.54
N ALA A 587 -20.14 -5.50 5.63
CA ALA A 587 -18.75 -5.72 5.27
C ALA A 587 -18.63 -5.91 3.74
N GLY A 588 -17.51 -5.47 3.18
CA GLY A 588 -17.23 -5.63 1.76
C GLY A 588 -16.86 -7.06 1.40
N ASN A 589 -16.84 -7.38 0.12
CA ASN A 589 -16.44 -8.67 -0.40
C ASN A 589 -14.92 -8.73 -0.62
N VAL A 590 -14.37 -9.95 -0.60
CA VAL A 590 -13.00 -10.24 -1.01
C VAL A 590 -13.05 -11.13 -2.26
N LEU A 591 -12.50 -10.65 -3.37
CA LEU A 591 -12.38 -11.41 -4.61
C LEU A 591 -10.92 -11.54 -5.02
N ILE A 592 -10.42 -12.77 -5.09
CA ILE A 592 -9.09 -13.10 -5.62
C ILE A 592 -9.29 -13.86 -6.93
N THR A 593 -8.80 -13.32 -8.04
CA THR A 593 -8.80 -13.98 -9.35
C THR A 593 -7.37 -14.15 -9.83
N THR A 594 -6.96 -15.40 -10.05
CA THR A 594 -5.61 -15.73 -10.52
C THR A 594 -5.65 -16.57 -11.79
N SER A 595 -4.70 -16.35 -12.72
CA SER A 595 -4.55 -17.23 -13.89
C SER A 595 -3.82 -18.54 -13.56
N GLY A 596 -3.02 -18.54 -12.49
CA GLY A 596 -2.28 -19.68 -11.96
C GLY A 596 -2.73 -20.01 -10.53
N ASP A 597 -1.76 -20.27 -9.65
CA ASP A 597 -2.04 -20.81 -8.32
C ASP A 597 -2.35 -19.73 -7.26
N THR A 598 -3.09 -20.14 -6.24
CA THR A 598 -3.40 -19.36 -5.03
C THR A 598 -2.97 -20.15 -3.79
N THR A 599 -2.05 -19.59 -2.99
CA THR A 599 -1.50 -20.24 -1.79
C THR A 599 -1.71 -19.38 -0.55
N ILE A 600 -2.26 -19.98 0.52
CA ILE A 600 -2.47 -19.34 1.82
C ILE A 600 -1.90 -20.26 2.91
N LYS A 601 -0.91 -19.81 3.68
CA LYS A 601 -0.20 -20.66 4.64
C LYS A 601 0.29 -19.89 5.88
N ASP A 602 0.92 -20.62 6.80
CA ASP A 602 1.67 -20.04 7.92
C ASP A 602 0.83 -19.08 8.79
N SER A 603 -0.36 -19.54 9.21
CA SER A 603 -1.30 -18.83 10.11
C SER A 603 -1.89 -17.54 9.55
N SER A 604 -2.04 -17.46 8.22
CA SER A 604 -2.56 -16.26 7.56
C SER A 604 -4.08 -16.28 7.40
N GLY A 605 -4.69 -15.10 7.32
CA GLY A 605 -6.15 -14.95 7.36
C GLY A 605 -6.73 -14.14 6.20
N ILE A 606 -7.83 -14.62 5.64
CA ILE A 606 -8.76 -13.81 4.85
C ILE A 606 -10.07 -13.70 5.61
N ALA A 607 -10.53 -12.48 5.91
CA ALA A 607 -11.69 -12.28 6.77
C ALA A 607 -12.69 -11.26 6.20
N THR A 608 -13.98 -11.55 6.36
CA THR A 608 -15.04 -10.53 6.32
C THR A 608 -15.76 -10.55 7.68
N PHE A 609 -15.98 -9.38 8.26
CA PHE A 609 -16.32 -9.29 9.68
C PHE A 609 -17.40 -8.26 9.98
N ILE A 610 -18.36 -8.62 10.85
CA ILE A 610 -19.37 -7.71 11.41
C ILE A 610 -19.33 -7.73 12.94
N GLY A 611 -19.19 -6.54 13.54
CA GLY A 611 -19.16 -6.33 14.99
C GLY A 611 -20.48 -5.87 15.62
N LYS A 612 -21.40 -5.25 14.85
CA LYS A 612 -22.70 -4.74 15.35
C LYS A 612 -23.88 -5.13 14.43
N GLU A 613 -24.28 -4.26 13.50
CA GLU A 613 -25.43 -4.48 12.62
C GLU A 613 -24.97 -4.41 11.16
N GLY A 614 -25.22 -5.47 10.39
CA GLY A 614 -24.80 -5.60 8.99
C GLY A 614 -24.56 -7.05 8.59
N ASN A 615 -24.37 -7.29 7.29
CA ASN A 615 -24.08 -8.62 6.74
C ASN A 615 -22.59 -8.78 6.44
N ALA A 616 -22.03 -9.94 6.77
CA ALA A 616 -20.66 -10.26 6.42
C ALA A 616 -20.53 -10.42 4.89
N GLY A 617 -19.42 -9.95 4.32
CA GLY A 617 -19.18 -10.01 2.89
C GLY A 617 -18.76 -11.39 2.40
N LYS A 618 -18.87 -11.62 1.09
CA LYS A 618 -18.45 -12.87 0.46
C LYS A 618 -16.94 -12.94 0.29
N ILE A 619 -16.35 -14.13 0.50
CA ILE A 619 -14.98 -14.44 0.10
C ILE A 619 -15.03 -15.34 -1.14
N ALA A 620 -14.39 -14.92 -2.23
CA ALA A 620 -14.32 -15.67 -3.47
C ALA A 620 -12.88 -15.81 -3.97
N ILE A 621 -12.43 -17.05 -4.19
CA ILE A 621 -11.16 -17.37 -4.84
C ILE A 621 -11.44 -18.07 -6.16
N ARG A 622 -10.95 -17.51 -7.26
CA ARG A 622 -11.08 -18.04 -8.62
C ARG A 622 -9.70 -18.19 -9.25
N ALA A 623 -9.13 -19.39 -9.15
CA ALA A 623 -7.82 -19.71 -9.68
C ALA A 623 -7.93 -20.51 -10.99
N GLY A 624 -7.07 -20.19 -11.96
CA GLY A 624 -6.84 -21.05 -13.13
C GLY A 624 -5.97 -22.27 -12.80
N GLY A 625 -5.19 -22.20 -11.72
CA GLY A 625 -4.36 -23.28 -11.18
C GLY A 625 -4.92 -23.89 -9.90
N ASP A 626 -4.03 -24.32 -9.01
CA ASP A 626 -4.39 -24.98 -7.75
C ASP A 626 -4.65 -23.95 -6.64
N VAL A 627 -5.57 -24.28 -5.73
CA VAL A 627 -5.83 -23.50 -4.50
C VAL A 627 -5.39 -24.33 -3.30
N SER A 628 -4.39 -23.85 -2.55
CA SER A 628 -3.87 -24.54 -1.36
C SER A 628 -3.94 -23.64 -0.14
N ILE A 629 -4.53 -24.16 0.94
CA ILE A 629 -4.66 -23.48 2.21
C ILE A 629 -4.15 -24.43 3.31
N SER A 630 -3.09 -24.06 4.02
CA SER A 630 -2.39 -24.95 4.96
C SER A 630 -1.96 -24.26 6.26
N GLY A 631 -1.48 -25.07 7.20
CA GLY A 631 -1.19 -24.64 8.57
C GLY A 631 -2.46 -24.18 9.28
N THR A 632 -2.35 -23.33 10.31
CA THR A 632 -3.53 -22.77 11.01
C THR A 632 -4.16 -21.57 10.28
N SER A 633 -4.05 -21.53 8.95
CA SER A 633 -4.59 -20.45 8.12
C SER A 633 -6.11 -20.54 8.00
N SER A 634 -6.80 -19.43 7.77
CA SER A 634 -8.27 -19.41 7.72
C SER A 634 -8.87 -18.43 6.71
N LEU A 635 -10.01 -18.84 6.15
CA LEU A 635 -10.96 -17.97 5.44
C LEU A 635 -12.20 -17.87 6.30
N SER A 636 -12.53 -16.67 6.77
CA SER A 636 -13.61 -16.47 7.74
C SER A 636 -14.58 -15.37 7.30
N SER A 637 -15.86 -15.70 7.23
CA SER A 637 -16.93 -14.76 6.98
C SER A 637 -17.95 -14.90 8.10
N ILE A 638 -17.75 -14.13 9.17
CA ILE A 638 -18.34 -14.41 10.49
C ILE A 638 -19.12 -13.22 11.03
N LEU A 639 -20.27 -13.52 11.65
CA LEU A 639 -21.05 -12.61 12.49
C LEU A 639 -20.70 -12.83 13.97
N TYR A 640 -20.15 -11.81 14.64
CA TYR A 640 -19.70 -11.94 16.03
C TYR A 640 -20.84 -11.92 17.07
N LEU A 641 -20.47 -12.15 18.34
CA LEU A 641 -21.42 -12.16 19.45
C LEU A 641 -22.18 -10.83 19.56
N ASN A 642 -23.51 -10.91 19.73
CA ASN A 642 -24.46 -9.79 19.79
C ASN A 642 -24.68 -9.03 18.48
N ALA A 643 -24.01 -9.41 17.39
CA ALA A 643 -24.24 -8.80 16.09
C ALA A 643 -25.54 -9.35 15.45
N VAL A 644 -26.17 -8.54 14.57
CA VAL A 644 -27.40 -8.89 13.85
C VAL A 644 -27.17 -8.76 12.35
N GLY A 645 -27.37 -9.83 11.60
CA GLY A 645 -27.19 -9.90 10.16
C GLY A 645 -26.87 -11.31 9.69
N LYS A 646 -26.56 -11.50 8.39
CA LYS A 646 -26.21 -12.81 7.83
C LYS A 646 -24.70 -13.02 7.75
N GLY A 647 -24.27 -14.27 7.88
CA GLY A 647 -22.93 -14.70 7.49
C GLY A 647 -22.76 -14.63 5.96
N GLY A 648 -21.55 -14.36 5.48
CA GLY A 648 -21.27 -14.24 4.05
C GLY A 648 -20.73 -15.54 3.47
N ASP A 649 -20.99 -15.79 2.19
CA ASP A 649 -20.58 -17.04 1.53
C ASP A 649 -19.05 -17.15 1.33
N ILE A 650 -18.55 -18.38 1.21
CA ILE A 650 -17.20 -18.68 0.75
C ILE A 650 -17.30 -19.47 -0.57
N GLU A 651 -16.71 -18.96 -1.65
CA GLU A 651 -16.64 -19.61 -2.96
C GLU A 651 -15.18 -19.87 -3.34
N ILE A 652 -14.86 -21.12 -3.69
CA ILE A 652 -13.54 -21.50 -4.18
C ILE A 652 -13.67 -22.22 -5.51
N GLN A 653 -12.90 -21.78 -6.49
CA GLN A 653 -12.78 -22.40 -7.79
C GLN A 653 -11.30 -22.57 -8.16
N GLY A 654 -10.92 -23.77 -8.60
CA GLY A 654 -9.56 -24.10 -9.04
C GLY A 654 -9.48 -25.43 -9.79
N ARG A 655 -8.28 -25.83 -10.17
CA ARG A 655 -8.02 -27.16 -10.73
C ARG A 655 -8.07 -28.21 -9.62
N ASN A 656 -7.22 -28.06 -8.61
CA ASN A 656 -7.27 -28.81 -7.36
C ASN A 656 -7.52 -27.86 -6.19
N PHE A 657 -8.20 -28.35 -5.15
CA PHE A 657 -8.34 -27.66 -3.88
C PHE A 657 -7.80 -28.52 -2.73
N SER A 658 -6.85 -27.98 -1.96
CA SER A 658 -6.31 -28.63 -0.77
C SER A 658 -6.43 -27.75 0.48
N LEU A 659 -6.96 -28.36 1.55
CA LEU A 659 -6.99 -27.81 2.90
C LEU A 659 -6.21 -28.76 3.81
N SER A 660 -5.16 -28.31 4.49
CA SER A 660 -4.32 -29.19 5.32
C SER A 660 -3.90 -28.58 6.66
N ASP A 661 -3.40 -29.43 7.55
CA ASP A 661 -2.65 -29.06 8.76
C ASP A 661 -3.37 -28.09 9.70
N GLY A 662 -4.68 -28.28 9.85
CA GLY A 662 -5.49 -27.44 10.72
C GLY A 662 -6.05 -26.18 10.07
N ALA A 663 -5.96 -26.03 8.75
CA ALA A 663 -6.56 -24.90 8.06
C ALA A 663 -8.10 -24.97 8.10
N ALA A 664 -8.76 -23.80 8.00
CA ALA A 664 -10.21 -23.73 8.15
C ALA A 664 -10.91 -22.79 7.15
N LEU A 665 -12.07 -23.20 6.64
CA LEU A 665 -13.07 -22.33 6.00
C LEU A 665 -14.25 -22.16 6.95
N LEU A 666 -14.61 -20.93 7.29
CA LEU A 666 -15.59 -20.62 8.34
C LEU A 666 -16.62 -19.61 7.83
N SER A 667 -17.83 -20.06 7.51
CA SER A 667 -18.97 -19.18 7.23
C SER A 667 -20.01 -19.33 8.33
N ALA A 668 -19.75 -18.75 9.50
CA ALA A 668 -20.48 -19.07 10.74
C ALA A 668 -21.16 -17.85 11.39
N THR A 669 -22.22 -18.09 12.17
CA THR A 669 -22.92 -17.04 12.92
C THR A 669 -22.95 -17.29 14.42
N VAL A 670 -22.40 -16.35 15.20
CA VAL A 670 -22.47 -16.34 16.68
C VAL A 670 -23.60 -15.44 17.17
N GLY A 671 -23.94 -14.40 16.40
CA GLY A 671 -25.05 -13.48 16.66
C GLY A 671 -26.43 -13.98 16.19
N LYS A 672 -27.27 -13.04 15.72
CA LYS A 672 -28.59 -13.35 15.16
C LYS A 672 -28.62 -13.20 13.64
N GLY A 673 -28.75 -14.33 12.96
CA GLY A 673 -29.02 -14.50 11.54
C GLY A 673 -28.39 -15.78 10.98
N ASP A 674 -28.75 -16.09 9.74
CA ASP A 674 -28.32 -17.34 9.08
C ASP A 674 -26.84 -17.31 8.72
N ALA A 675 -26.17 -18.44 8.86
CA ALA A 675 -24.82 -18.66 8.37
C ALA A 675 -24.76 -18.67 6.84
N GLY A 676 -23.61 -18.30 6.28
CA GLY A 676 -23.40 -18.31 4.84
C GLY A 676 -23.00 -19.70 4.32
N ASN A 677 -23.06 -19.87 3.01
CA ASN A 677 -22.77 -21.15 2.36
C ASN A 677 -21.29 -21.27 1.98
N VAL A 678 -20.81 -22.50 1.84
CA VAL A 678 -19.50 -22.79 1.27
C VAL A 678 -19.67 -23.59 -0.02
N LEU A 679 -19.13 -23.07 -1.12
CA LEU A 679 -19.11 -23.73 -2.43
C LEU A 679 -17.65 -23.94 -2.87
N ILE A 680 -17.29 -25.19 -3.14
CA ILE A 680 -15.96 -25.55 -3.66
C ILE A 680 -16.13 -26.30 -4.98
N ASN A 681 -15.60 -25.73 -6.05
CA ASN A 681 -15.60 -26.29 -7.40
C ASN A 681 -14.16 -26.56 -7.84
N ALA A 682 -13.78 -27.84 -7.94
CA ALA A 682 -12.51 -28.28 -8.49
C ALA A 682 -12.73 -29.07 -9.78
N THR A 683 -11.91 -28.84 -10.80
CA THR A 683 -12.00 -29.65 -12.03
C THR A 683 -11.45 -31.06 -11.80
N ASP A 684 -10.50 -31.22 -10.89
CA ASP A 684 -9.84 -32.48 -10.56
C ASP A 684 -10.20 -32.88 -9.11
N ASP A 685 -9.27 -32.74 -8.15
CA ASP A 685 -9.41 -33.29 -6.80
C ASP A 685 -9.67 -32.21 -5.72
N ILE A 686 -10.39 -32.61 -4.67
CA ILE A 686 -10.58 -31.88 -3.41
C ILE A 686 -10.03 -32.73 -2.27
N SER A 687 -9.12 -32.19 -1.45
CA SER A 687 -8.54 -32.91 -0.31
C SER A 687 -8.53 -32.10 0.99
N PHE A 688 -8.96 -32.74 2.08
CA PHE A 688 -8.93 -32.24 3.44
C PHE A 688 -8.07 -33.17 4.30
N THR A 689 -6.92 -32.69 4.78
CA THR A 689 -5.96 -33.52 5.52
C THR A 689 -5.55 -32.93 6.87
N ASN A 690 -5.08 -33.80 7.78
CA ASN A 690 -4.44 -33.41 9.06
C ASN A 690 -5.24 -32.42 9.93
N GLY A 691 -6.55 -32.65 10.06
CA GLY A 691 -7.45 -31.87 10.92
C GLY A 691 -7.96 -30.56 10.32
N SER A 692 -7.89 -30.41 9.01
CA SER A 692 -8.50 -29.30 8.26
C SER A 692 -10.03 -29.31 8.28
N GLN A 693 -10.70 -28.16 8.37
CA GLN A 693 -12.17 -28.12 8.50
C GLN A 693 -12.86 -27.11 7.60
N VAL A 694 -14.05 -27.47 7.11
CA VAL A 694 -15.02 -26.53 6.54
C VAL A 694 -16.22 -26.46 7.48
N ARG A 695 -16.55 -25.27 7.96
CA ARG A 695 -17.65 -25.05 8.91
C ARG A 695 -18.60 -23.97 8.42
N ALA A 696 -19.90 -24.28 8.41
CA ALA A 696 -20.96 -23.32 8.12
C ALA A 696 -21.99 -23.31 9.27
N ASP A 697 -21.50 -23.08 10.49
CA ASP A 697 -22.24 -23.36 11.72
C ASP A 697 -23.01 -22.15 12.25
N THR A 698 -24.05 -22.43 13.04
CA THR A 698 -24.74 -21.41 13.86
C THR A 698 -24.61 -21.74 15.35
N LEU A 699 -23.96 -20.82 16.07
CA LEU A 699 -23.81 -20.84 17.53
C LEU A 699 -24.87 -19.98 18.24
N GLY A 700 -25.42 -18.99 17.52
CA GLY A 700 -26.46 -18.06 18.02
C GLY A 700 -27.88 -18.41 17.58
N GLN A 701 -28.59 -17.49 16.93
CA GLN A 701 -29.94 -17.72 16.39
C GLN A 701 -29.94 -17.59 14.87
N GLY A 702 -30.38 -18.60 14.14
CA GLY A 702 -30.38 -18.66 12.68
C GLY A 702 -30.10 -20.07 12.17
N ASN A 703 -30.33 -20.30 10.88
CA ASN A 703 -30.03 -21.59 10.26
C ASN A 703 -28.54 -21.69 9.92
N ALA A 704 -27.97 -22.88 10.04
CA ALA A 704 -26.63 -23.19 9.57
C ALA A 704 -26.58 -23.15 8.02
N GLY A 705 -25.41 -22.87 7.47
CA GLY A 705 -25.21 -22.73 6.03
C GLY A 705 -24.94 -24.07 5.34
N ASN A 706 -25.17 -24.11 4.03
CA ASN A 706 -24.95 -25.31 3.23
C ASN A 706 -23.51 -25.41 2.74
N VAL A 707 -23.01 -26.63 2.60
CA VAL A 707 -21.69 -26.90 2.00
C VAL A 707 -21.86 -27.75 0.75
N THR A 708 -21.35 -27.26 -0.38
CA THR A 708 -21.38 -27.97 -1.66
C THR A 708 -19.97 -28.19 -2.19
N LEU A 709 -19.62 -29.44 -2.45
CA LEU A 709 -18.36 -29.83 -3.08
C LEU A 709 -18.63 -30.45 -4.46
N ASN A 710 -18.00 -29.90 -5.49
CA ASN A 710 -18.02 -30.46 -6.84
C ASN A 710 -16.57 -30.73 -7.27
N ALA A 711 -16.23 -31.99 -7.52
CA ALA A 711 -14.93 -32.44 -8.00
C ALA A 711 -15.10 -33.29 -9.27
N GLY A 712 -14.24 -33.12 -10.28
CA GLY A 712 -14.20 -34.05 -11.42
C GLY A 712 -13.58 -35.41 -11.07
N GLY A 713 -12.72 -35.42 -10.05
CA GLY A 713 -12.00 -36.58 -9.53
C GLY A 713 -12.46 -37.00 -8.14
N THR A 714 -11.56 -36.89 -7.17
CA THR A 714 -11.69 -37.43 -5.82
C THR A 714 -12.00 -36.33 -4.81
N VAL A 715 -12.90 -36.62 -3.88
CA VAL A 715 -13.04 -35.88 -2.62
C VAL A 715 -12.46 -36.75 -1.50
N LEU A 716 -11.41 -36.27 -0.83
CA LEU A 716 -10.70 -36.97 0.24
C LEU A 716 -10.83 -36.22 1.56
N PHE A 717 -11.25 -36.92 2.62
CA PHE A 717 -11.15 -36.48 4.01
C PHE A 717 -10.25 -37.46 4.77
N ASP A 718 -9.08 -37.00 5.22
CA ASP A 718 -8.08 -37.86 5.83
C ASP A 718 -7.45 -37.25 7.09
N GLY A 719 -7.35 -38.04 8.15
CA GLY A 719 -6.55 -37.69 9.32
C GLY A 719 -7.23 -36.76 10.31
N MET A 720 -6.46 -36.45 11.35
CA MET A 720 -6.85 -35.64 12.51
C MET A 720 -5.63 -34.81 12.93
N SER A 721 -5.85 -33.62 13.47
CA SER A 721 -4.75 -32.83 14.04
C SER A 721 -4.27 -33.43 15.38
N SER A 722 -3.08 -33.02 15.83
CA SER A 722 -2.56 -33.40 17.16
C SER A 722 -3.47 -33.02 18.31
N GLY A 723 -4.33 -32.00 18.13
CA GLY A 723 -5.33 -31.56 19.11
C GLY A 723 -6.64 -32.34 19.07
N GLY A 724 -6.73 -33.45 18.33
CA GLY A 724 -7.93 -34.28 18.27
C GLY A 724 -8.98 -33.83 17.25
N ARG A 725 -8.67 -32.81 16.43
CA ARG A 725 -9.63 -32.24 15.48
C ARG A 725 -9.65 -33.03 14.17
N ARG A 726 -10.78 -33.65 13.84
CA ARG A 726 -10.96 -34.47 12.63
C ARG A 726 -10.97 -33.61 11.35
N SER A 727 -10.40 -34.13 10.26
CA SER A 727 -10.54 -33.53 8.93
C SER A 727 -11.98 -33.69 8.42
N GLY A 728 -12.65 -32.61 8.01
CA GLY A 728 -14.06 -32.76 7.63
C GLY A 728 -14.88 -31.51 7.36
N ILE A 729 -16.17 -31.74 7.11
CA ILE A 729 -17.21 -30.73 6.99
C ILE A 729 -18.13 -30.77 8.21
N ALA A 730 -18.49 -29.60 8.72
CA ALA A 730 -19.55 -29.39 9.70
C ALA A 730 -20.53 -28.28 9.25
N THR A 731 -21.83 -28.54 9.29
CA THR A 731 -22.91 -27.57 9.00
C THR A 731 -23.94 -27.57 10.13
N GLN A 732 -23.48 -27.27 11.34
CA GLN A 732 -24.16 -27.62 12.58
C GLN A 732 -24.77 -26.43 13.30
N VAL A 733 -25.88 -26.67 13.99
CA VAL A 733 -26.38 -25.79 15.05
C VAL A 733 -25.89 -26.33 16.37
N THR A 734 -25.07 -25.55 17.08
CA THR A 734 -24.26 -26.04 18.20
C THR A 734 -24.61 -25.40 19.54
N THR A 735 -24.43 -26.16 20.61
CA THR A 735 -24.39 -25.67 22.01
C THR A 735 -22.96 -25.67 22.52
N GLU A 736 -22.44 -24.48 22.83
CA GLU A 736 -21.15 -24.27 23.51
C GLU A 736 -21.40 -23.55 24.85
N GLU A 737 -20.43 -23.57 25.77
CA GLU A 737 -20.59 -22.90 27.07
C GLU A 737 -20.95 -21.41 26.88
N GLY A 738 -22.14 -21.02 27.35
CA GLY A 738 -22.67 -19.66 27.20
C GLY A 738 -23.57 -19.42 25.98
N PHE A 739 -23.68 -20.39 25.06
CA PHE A 739 -24.48 -20.28 23.84
C PHE A 739 -25.41 -21.49 23.66
N THR A 740 -26.63 -21.24 23.17
CA THR A 740 -27.54 -22.31 22.74
C THR A 740 -28.01 -21.97 21.34
N GLY A 741 -27.35 -22.56 20.35
CA GLY A 741 -27.72 -22.46 18.95
C GLY A 741 -29.19 -22.80 18.74
N LYS A 742 -29.93 -21.94 18.01
CA LYS A 742 -31.32 -22.18 17.61
C LYS A 742 -31.49 -21.98 16.12
N GLY A 743 -31.87 -23.05 15.42
CA GLY A 743 -32.12 -23.08 13.99
C GLY A 743 -31.96 -24.47 13.40
N GLU A 744 -32.12 -24.58 12.09
CA GLU A 744 -31.96 -25.85 11.38
C GLU A 744 -30.49 -26.04 10.93
N GLY A 745 -30.01 -27.28 10.96
CA GLY A 745 -28.71 -27.68 10.42
C GLY A 745 -28.67 -27.49 8.90
N GLY A 746 -27.48 -27.22 8.36
CA GLY A 746 -27.28 -26.98 6.94
C GLY A 746 -27.01 -28.27 6.16
N ASP A 747 -27.31 -28.27 4.87
CA ASP A 747 -27.14 -29.43 3.99
C ASP A 747 -25.69 -29.58 3.52
N ILE A 748 -25.27 -30.83 3.32
CA ILE A 748 -23.99 -31.18 2.70
C ILE A 748 -24.25 -31.87 1.36
N ASN A 749 -23.76 -31.29 0.26
CA ASN A 749 -23.91 -31.83 -1.09
C ASN A 749 -22.52 -32.16 -1.67
N ILE A 750 -22.30 -33.41 -2.07
CA ILE A 750 -21.02 -33.86 -2.67
C ILE A 750 -21.27 -34.51 -4.03
N ASN A 751 -20.66 -33.95 -5.07
CA ASN A 751 -20.60 -34.52 -6.41
C ASN A 751 -19.14 -34.80 -6.77
N ALA A 752 -18.79 -36.07 -6.98
CA ALA A 752 -17.42 -36.48 -7.30
C ALA A 752 -17.38 -37.81 -8.05
N ARG A 753 -16.24 -38.18 -8.63
CA ARG A 753 -16.04 -39.56 -9.11
C ARG A 753 -15.88 -40.50 -7.92
N THR A 754 -15.10 -40.11 -6.93
CA THR A 754 -14.77 -40.95 -5.77
C THR A 754 -14.84 -40.12 -4.49
N LEU A 755 -15.46 -40.65 -3.44
CA LEU A 755 -15.42 -40.09 -2.08
C LEU A 755 -14.66 -41.05 -1.15
N LEU A 756 -13.61 -40.55 -0.52
CA LEU A 756 -12.81 -41.26 0.47
C LEU A 756 -12.90 -40.52 1.81
N ILE A 757 -13.32 -41.23 2.86
CA ILE A 757 -13.37 -40.72 4.24
C ILE A 757 -12.53 -41.69 5.08
N THR A 758 -11.27 -41.34 5.30
CA THR A 758 -10.27 -42.22 5.89
C THR A 758 -9.69 -41.64 7.17
N ASN A 759 -9.17 -42.50 8.05
CA ASN A 759 -8.38 -42.11 9.21
C ASN A 759 -9.01 -40.97 10.01
N TYR A 760 -10.19 -41.19 10.59
CA TYR A 760 -10.96 -40.21 11.36
C TYR A 760 -11.66 -39.09 10.56
N GLY A 761 -11.68 -39.14 9.22
CA GLY A 761 -12.42 -38.17 8.40
C GLY A 761 -13.92 -38.08 8.74
N VAL A 762 -14.53 -36.90 8.59
CA VAL A 762 -15.93 -36.66 8.99
C VAL A 762 -16.73 -35.78 8.02
N LEU A 763 -17.99 -36.15 7.78
CA LEU A 763 -19.04 -35.30 7.22
C LEU A 763 -20.18 -35.20 8.22
N SER A 764 -20.52 -34.00 8.67
CA SER A 764 -21.58 -33.83 9.69
C SER A 764 -22.50 -32.64 9.45
N SER A 765 -23.78 -32.90 9.21
CA SER A 765 -24.88 -31.92 9.20
C SER A 765 -25.68 -31.92 10.51
N SER A 766 -25.09 -32.46 11.56
CA SER A 766 -25.73 -32.72 12.86
C SER A 766 -26.15 -31.43 13.60
N SER A 767 -27.14 -31.51 14.48
CA SER A 767 -27.56 -30.40 15.35
C SER A 767 -27.47 -30.80 16.82
N THR A 768 -26.50 -30.23 17.54
CA THR A 768 -26.34 -30.43 18.99
C THR A 768 -27.12 -29.42 19.82
N GLY A 769 -27.54 -28.30 19.20
CA GLY A 769 -28.42 -27.28 19.78
C GLY A 769 -29.93 -27.55 19.58
N GLN A 770 -30.71 -26.48 19.43
CA GLN A 770 -32.16 -26.54 19.23
C GLN A 770 -32.51 -26.46 17.74
N GLY A 771 -32.93 -27.58 17.16
CA GLY A 771 -33.47 -27.69 15.81
C GLY A 771 -33.11 -29.00 15.12
N ASN A 772 -33.62 -29.21 13.92
CA ASN A 772 -33.37 -30.42 13.14
C ASN A 772 -31.96 -30.41 12.54
N ALA A 773 -31.39 -31.59 12.26
CA ALA A 773 -30.18 -31.70 11.46
C ALA A 773 -30.48 -31.49 9.97
N GLY A 774 -29.48 -31.07 9.21
CA GLY A 774 -29.57 -30.91 7.75
C GLY A 774 -29.37 -32.24 7.01
N ASP A 775 -29.67 -32.26 5.71
CA ASP A 775 -29.55 -33.45 4.88
C ASP A 775 -28.14 -33.60 4.28
N ILE A 776 -27.70 -34.84 4.04
CA ILE A 776 -26.44 -35.15 3.36
C ILE A 776 -26.75 -35.88 2.05
N ASN A 777 -26.40 -35.24 0.92
CA ASN A 777 -26.58 -35.79 -0.42
C ASN A 777 -25.22 -36.08 -1.05
N ILE A 778 -24.94 -37.36 -1.33
CA ILE A 778 -23.68 -37.82 -1.93
C ILE A 778 -23.99 -38.49 -3.27
N ASN A 779 -23.43 -37.95 -4.35
CA ASN A 779 -23.54 -38.47 -5.70
C ASN A 779 -22.14 -38.78 -6.24
N THR A 780 -21.77 -40.06 -6.22
CA THR A 780 -20.44 -40.51 -6.66
C THR A 780 -20.45 -41.86 -7.36
N ARG A 781 -19.29 -42.30 -7.87
CA ARG A 781 -19.12 -43.68 -8.39
C ARG A 781 -18.76 -44.66 -7.30
N THR A 782 -17.91 -44.24 -6.37
CA THR A 782 -17.41 -45.09 -5.28
C THR A 782 -17.31 -44.28 -4.00
N VAL A 783 -17.77 -44.87 -2.90
CA VAL A 783 -17.66 -44.31 -1.55
C VAL A 783 -16.93 -45.31 -0.67
N SER A 784 -15.88 -44.85 0.02
CA SER A 784 -15.12 -45.66 0.98
C SER A 784 -15.00 -44.92 2.31
N LEU A 785 -15.54 -45.49 3.38
CA LEU A 785 -15.29 -45.05 4.74
C LEU A 785 -14.37 -46.08 5.40
N ASP A 786 -13.29 -45.60 6.00
CA ASP A 786 -12.25 -46.45 6.52
C ASP A 786 -11.55 -45.86 7.75
N ASN A 787 -11.25 -46.71 8.73
CA ASN A 787 -10.53 -46.34 9.96
C ASN A 787 -11.20 -45.15 10.66
N GLU A 788 -12.40 -45.38 11.19
CA GLU A 788 -13.26 -44.38 11.85
C GLU A 788 -13.76 -43.24 10.95
N GLY A 789 -14.05 -43.55 9.67
CA GLY A 789 -14.72 -42.60 8.77
C GLY A 789 -16.20 -42.41 9.14
N ILE A 790 -16.68 -41.17 9.17
CA ILE A 790 -18.03 -40.83 9.66
C ILE A 790 -18.83 -39.99 8.65
N ILE A 791 -20.09 -40.37 8.44
CA ILE A 791 -21.13 -39.54 7.83
C ILE A 791 -22.30 -39.44 8.81
N ALA A 792 -22.63 -38.24 9.30
CA ALA A 792 -23.58 -38.05 10.40
C ALA A 792 -24.56 -36.89 10.17
N ALA A 793 -25.85 -37.16 10.28
CA ALA A 793 -26.92 -36.16 10.32
C ALA A 793 -27.74 -36.31 11.61
N GLN A 794 -27.04 -36.27 12.75
CA GLN A 794 -27.55 -36.62 14.07
C GLN A 794 -28.10 -35.42 14.83
N THR A 795 -28.93 -35.65 15.86
CA THR A 795 -29.44 -34.57 16.72
C THR A 795 -29.49 -34.93 18.20
N ASN A 796 -29.34 -33.91 19.06
CA ASN A 796 -29.52 -34.08 20.51
C ASN A 796 -30.99 -34.00 20.96
N SER A 797 -31.78 -33.12 20.34
CA SER A 797 -33.17 -32.82 20.75
C SER A 797 -34.17 -32.57 19.61
N GLY A 798 -33.69 -32.43 18.36
CA GLY A 798 -34.52 -32.27 17.15
C GLY A 798 -34.63 -33.57 16.34
N ASN A 799 -35.21 -33.52 15.14
CA ASN A 799 -35.22 -34.69 14.25
C ASN A 799 -33.89 -34.84 13.51
N GLY A 800 -33.45 -36.08 13.32
CA GLY A 800 -32.29 -36.41 12.49
C GLY A 800 -32.52 -36.05 11.03
N GLY A 801 -31.46 -35.65 10.33
CA GLY A 801 -31.48 -35.32 8.91
C GLY A 801 -31.43 -36.58 8.05
N ASN A 802 -31.75 -36.46 6.77
CA ASN A 802 -31.71 -37.57 5.83
C ASN A 802 -30.32 -37.72 5.19
N ILE A 803 -29.90 -38.95 4.96
CA ILE A 803 -28.68 -39.25 4.18
C ILE A 803 -29.10 -39.95 2.88
N ASN A 804 -28.83 -39.30 1.75
CA ASN A 804 -29.06 -39.83 0.42
C ASN A 804 -27.72 -40.13 -0.26
N LEU A 805 -27.42 -41.43 -0.41
CA LEU A 805 -26.19 -41.92 -1.01
C LEU A 805 -26.49 -42.59 -2.34
N THR A 806 -26.15 -41.91 -3.43
CA THR A 806 -26.16 -42.46 -4.79
C THR A 806 -24.73 -42.77 -5.18
N SER A 807 -24.32 -44.03 -5.00
CA SER A 807 -23.02 -44.55 -5.44
C SER A 807 -23.23 -45.49 -6.62
N THR A 808 -22.65 -45.23 -7.79
CA THR A 808 -22.97 -46.07 -8.96
C THR A 808 -22.32 -47.46 -8.94
N ASP A 809 -21.23 -47.68 -8.19
CA ASP A 809 -20.51 -48.96 -8.19
C ASP A 809 -20.30 -49.58 -6.80
N LEU A 810 -19.76 -48.85 -5.81
CA LEU A 810 -19.34 -49.45 -4.54
C LEU A 810 -19.56 -48.52 -3.34
N LEU A 811 -20.09 -49.07 -2.26
CA LEU A 811 -20.00 -48.53 -0.90
C LEU A 811 -19.17 -49.50 -0.04
N LEU A 812 -17.99 -49.06 0.40
CA LEU A 812 -17.09 -49.83 1.26
C LEU A 812 -17.05 -49.21 2.66
N LEU A 813 -17.28 -50.03 3.68
CA LEU A 813 -17.26 -49.66 5.09
C LEU A 813 -16.24 -50.55 5.82
N ARG A 814 -15.21 -49.93 6.39
CA ARG A 814 -14.09 -50.63 7.05
C ARG A 814 -13.73 -49.99 8.38
N ARG A 815 -13.22 -50.82 9.30
CA ARG A 815 -12.53 -50.42 10.54
C ARG A 815 -13.26 -49.33 11.32
N ASN A 816 -14.40 -49.67 11.93
CA ASN A 816 -15.21 -48.82 12.81
C ASN A 816 -15.81 -47.57 12.14
N SER A 817 -16.20 -47.70 10.87
CA SER A 817 -16.81 -46.59 10.10
C SER A 817 -18.32 -46.50 10.31
N ASN A 818 -18.90 -45.31 10.21
CA ASN A 818 -20.31 -45.09 10.58
C ASN A 818 -21.06 -44.16 9.62
N ILE A 819 -22.29 -44.54 9.26
CA ILE A 819 -23.29 -43.70 8.58
C ILE A 819 -24.50 -43.61 9.51
N SER A 820 -24.81 -42.41 10.03
CA SER A 820 -25.80 -42.29 11.11
C SER A 820 -26.72 -41.07 10.99
N THR A 821 -28.02 -41.28 11.18
CA THR A 821 -29.07 -40.25 11.28
C THR A 821 -29.74 -40.27 12.66
N THR A 822 -29.06 -40.82 13.66
CA THR A 822 -29.60 -41.07 14.99
C THR A 822 -30.01 -39.79 15.72
N ALA A 823 -31.18 -39.81 16.35
CA ALA A 823 -31.74 -38.64 17.04
C ALA A 823 -32.05 -38.87 18.53
N GLY A 824 -31.79 -37.84 19.34
CA GLY A 824 -32.19 -37.76 20.75
C GLY A 824 -31.12 -38.21 21.74
N LEU A 825 -31.08 -37.55 22.90
CA LEU A 825 -30.32 -37.95 24.09
C LEU A 825 -31.25 -38.53 25.16
N THR A 826 -30.67 -39.13 26.21
CA THR A 826 -31.40 -39.53 27.41
C THR A 826 -32.17 -38.33 27.99
N LYS A 827 -33.51 -38.35 27.91
CA LYS A 827 -34.45 -37.26 28.32
C LYS A 827 -34.61 -36.09 27.33
N ALA A 828 -34.21 -36.25 26.08
CA ALA A 828 -34.46 -35.29 25.01
C ALA A 828 -35.04 -36.02 23.77
N GLY A 829 -36.17 -35.52 23.25
CA GLY A 829 -36.90 -36.13 22.14
C GLY A 829 -36.22 -35.99 20.76
N GLY A 830 -36.85 -36.54 19.73
CA GLY A 830 -36.40 -36.46 18.34
C GLY A 830 -36.64 -37.76 17.56
N ASN A 831 -37.10 -37.67 16.31
CA ASN A 831 -37.22 -38.84 15.42
C ASN A 831 -35.93 -39.05 14.64
N GLY A 832 -35.51 -40.31 14.45
CA GLY A 832 -34.37 -40.67 13.60
C GLY A 832 -34.62 -40.27 12.14
N GLY A 833 -33.58 -39.80 11.45
CA GLY A 833 -33.68 -39.42 10.03
C GLY A 833 -33.64 -40.62 9.08
N ASN A 834 -34.00 -40.43 7.81
CA ASN A 834 -34.02 -41.54 6.84
C ASN A 834 -32.66 -41.72 6.14
N ILE A 835 -32.29 -42.96 5.84
CA ILE A 835 -31.08 -43.30 5.09
C ILE A 835 -31.50 -44.00 3.79
N ASN A 836 -31.21 -43.39 2.64
CA ASN A 836 -31.45 -43.96 1.31
C ASN A 836 -30.12 -44.26 0.64
N ILE A 837 -29.82 -45.53 0.40
CA ILE A 837 -28.60 -45.97 -0.29
C ILE A 837 -28.96 -46.67 -1.59
N ASN A 838 -28.37 -46.20 -2.69
CA ASN A 838 -28.41 -46.84 -4.00
C ASN A 838 -26.97 -47.13 -4.44
N ALA A 839 -26.56 -48.40 -4.39
CA ALA A 839 -25.22 -48.84 -4.75
C ALA A 839 -25.20 -50.24 -5.36
N LYS A 840 -24.39 -50.52 -6.38
CA LYS A 840 -24.33 -51.90 -6.94
C LYS A 840 -23.83 -52.90 -5.90
N PHE A 841 -22.79 -52.55 -5.15
CA PHE A 841 -22.26 -53.40 -4.09
C PHE A 841 -22.06 -52.62 -2.81
N ILE A 842 -22.44 -53.24 -1.69
CA ILE A 842 -22.19 -52.74 -0.34
C ILE A 842 -21.34 -53.78 0.40
N VAL A 843 -20.20 -53.36 0.93
CA VAL A 843 -19.26 -54.23 1.63
C VAL A 843 -18.96 -53.63 3.00
N GLY A 844 -19.35 -54.32 4.06
CA GLY A 844 -18.92 -54.03 5.43
C GLY A 844 -18.30 -55.28 6.03
N VAL A 845 -17.06 -55.23 6.53
CA VAL A 845 -16.42 -56.45 7.05
C VAL A 845 -17.05 -56.82 8.40
N PRO A 846 -17.49 -58.08 8.63
CA PRO A 846 -18.32 -58.42 9.80
C PRO A 846 -17.71 -58.05 11.15
N GLN A 847 -16.40 -58.23 11.32
CA GLN A 847 -15.68 -58.04 12.58
C GLN A 847 -15.02 -56.66 12.70
N GLU A 848 -15.45 -55.69 11.89
CA GLU A 848 -14.90 -54.35 11.88
C GLU A 848 -15.90 -53.29 12.36
N ASN A 849 -17.01 -53.67 13.00
CA ASN A 849 -17.99 -52.76 13.63
C ASN A 849 -18.37 -51.55 12.78
N SER A 850 -18.63 -51.75 11.47
CA SER A 850 -18.95 -50.66 10.57
C SER A 850 -20.45 -50.60 10.29
N ASN A 851 -21.08 -49.46 10.59
CA ASN A 851 -22.52 -49.41 10.87
C ASN A 851 -23.28 -48.42 9.99
N ILE A 852 -24.56 -48.72 9.73
CA ILE A 852 -25.54 -47.83 9.10
C ILE A 852 -26.75 -47.75 10.05
N SER A 853 -26.92 -46.62 10.73
CA SER A 853 -27.89 -46.50 11.85
C SER A 853 -28.85 -45.32 11.68
N GLY A 854 -30.15 -45.58 11.67
CA GLY A 854 -31.22 -44.56 11.77
C GLY A 854 -31.97 -44.66 13.08
N ASP A 855 -31.26 -44.73 14.21
CA ASP A 855 -31.86 -45.02 15.52
C ASP A 855 -32.48 -43.77 16.19
N SER A 856 -33.19 -43.93 17.29
CA SER A 856 -33.62 -42.83 18.16
C SER A 856 -33.72 -43.23 19.63
N PHE A 857 -33.68 -42.25 20.54
CA PHE A 857 -33.89 -42.51 21.97
C PHE A 857 -35.37 -42.48 22.36
N GLU A 858 -36.01 -41.30 22.32
CA GLU A 858 -37.42 -41.11 22.71
C GLU A 858 -38.42 -41.09 21.54
N GLY A 859 -38.03 -40.56 20.37
CA GLY A 859 -38.91 -40.47 19.20
C GLY A 859 -38.93 -41.76 18.36
N SER A 860 -39.54 -41.71 17.18
CA SER A 860 -39.56 -42.87 16.26
C SER A 860 -38.21 -43.07 15.57
N GLY A 861 -37.79 -44.32 15.39
CA GLY A 861 -36.62 -44.65 14.57
C GLY A 861 -36.85 -44.28 13.11
N GLY A 862 -35.78 -43.97 12.39
CA GLY A 862 -35.81 -43.59 10.98
C GLY A 862 -36.01 -44.76 10.02
N ASN A 863 -36.21 -44.48 8.73
CA ASN A 863 -36.29 -45.55 7.72
C ASN A 863 -34.97 -45.73 6.98
N VAL A 864 -34.48 -46.96 6.89
CA VAL A 864 -33.28 -47.32 6.13
C VAL A 864 -33.69 -48.08 4.87
N ARG A 865 -33.53 -47.47 3.70
CA ARG A 865 -33.83 -48.06 2.39
C ARG A 865 -32.54 -48.30 1.61
N ILE A 866 -32.30 -49.55 1.24
CA ILE A 866 -31.10 -49.95 0.49
C ILE A 866 -31.53 -50.65 -0.81
N ASN A 867 -31.04 -50.15 -1.95
CA ASN A 867 -31.12 -50.83 -3.24
C ASN A 867 -29.71 -51.27 -3.66
N SER A 868 -29.50 -52.58 -3.85
CA SER A 868 -28.19 -53.12 -4.21
C SER A 868 -28.27 -54.40 -5.04
N GLN A 869 -27.20 -54.72 -5.79
CA GLN A 869 -27.03 -56.01 -6.45
C GLN A 869 -26.35 -57.04 -5.54
N GLY A 870 -25.70 -56.61 -4.46
CA GLY A 870 -25.11 -57.48 -3.46
C GLY A 870 -24.69 -56.73 -2.20
N ILE A 871 -24.96 -57.33 -1.04
CA ILE A 871 -24.54 -56.84 0.27
C ILE A 871 -23.65 -57.91 0.90
N PHE A 872 -22.47 -57.54 1.39
CA PHE A 872 -21.48 -58.48 1.92
C PHE A 872 -20.99 -58.04 3.30
N GLY A 873 -21.13 -58.95 4.27
CA GLY A 873 -20.54 -58.87 5.61
C GLY A 873 -21.20 -57.92 6.62
N ILE A 874 -22.15 -57.11 6.19
CA ILE A 874 -22.99 -56.25 7.05
C ILE A 874 -24.43 -56.79 7.06
N GLU A 875 -25.09 -56.79 8.22
CA GLU A 875 -26.41 -57.39 8.41
C GLU A 875 -27.37 -56.44 9.13
N ALA A 876 -28.67 -56.53 8.80
CA ALA A 876 -29.70 -55.81 9.53
C ALA A 876 -29.99 -56.49 10.87
N ARG A 877 -29.93 -55.72 11.97
CA ARG A 877 -30.16 -56.21 13.34
C ARG A 877 -31.09 -55.28 14.11
N PRO A 878 -31.87 -55.79 15.08
CA PRO A 878 -32.82 -54.98 15.84
C PRO A 878 -32.14 -54.08 16.89
N LYS A 879 -30.89 -54.36 17.25
CA LYS A 879 -30.06 -53.55 18.16
C LYS A 879 -28.59 -53.59 17.70
N PRO A 880 -27.79 -52.54 17.97
CA PRO A 880 -26.37 -52.52 17.66
C PRO A 880 -25.59 -53.65 18.37
N THR A 881 -24.57 -54.18 17.69
CA THR A 881 -23.62 -55.19 18.18
C THR A 881 -22.19 -54.71 17.94
N GLU A 882 -21.18 -55.54 18.28
CA GLU A 882 -19.78 -55.26 17.91
C GLU A 882 -19.44 -55.64 16.46
N LYS A 883 -20.42 -56.17 15.70
CA LYS A 883 -20.27 -56.50 14.29
C LYS A 883 -20.76 -55.34 13.44
N SER A 884 -20.48 -55.41 12.13
CA SER A 884 -21.06 -54.46 11.17
C SER A 884 -22.58 -54.64 11.08
N ASP A 885 -23.32 -53.56 11.37
CA ASP A 885 -24.77 -53.53 11.59
C ASP A 885 -25.54 -52.53 10.72
N ILE A 886 -26.77 -52.88 10.35
CA ILE A 886 -27.79 -51.94 9.86
C ILE A 886 -28.93 -51.87 10.88
N THR A 887 -29.18 -50.69 11.47
CA THR A 887 -30.18 -50.48 12.54
C THR A 887 -31.10 -49.29 12.25
N ALA A 888 -32.32 -49.35 12.82
CA ALA A 888 -33.36 -48.32 12.70
C ALA A 888 -34.27 -48.31 13.95
N SER A 889 -33.71 -48.69 15.10
CA SER A 889 -34.40 -48.96 16.36
C SER A 889 -34.74 -47.69 17.15
N SER A 890 -35.67 -47.81 18.10
CA SER A 890 -35.97 -46.77 19.09
C SER A 890 -36.00 -47.36 20.50
N GLU A 891 -35.43 -46.67 21.49
CA GLU A 891 -35.36 -47.18 22.86
C GLU A 891 -36.69 -47.01 23.63
N LEU A 892 -37.33 -45.84 23.53
CA LEU A 892 -38.63 -45.54 24.18
C LEU A 892 -39.78 -45.27 23.19
N GLY A 893 -39.48 -45.11 21.91
CA GLY A 893 -40.44 -44.85 20.84
C GLY A 893 -40.69 -46.07 19.93
N ILE A 894 -41.21 -45.82 18.72
CA ILE A 894 -41.50 -46.87 17.73
C ILE A 894 -40.25 -47.08 16.88
N SER A 895 -39.78 -48.33 16.75
CA SER A 895 -38.66 -48.65 15.83
C SER A 895 -39.08 -48.41 14.38
N GLY A 896 -38.17 -47.84 13.59
CA GLY A 896 -38.33 -47.60 12.16
C GLY A 896 -38.18 -48.85 11.29
N VAL A 897 -38.24 -48.67 9.97
CA VAL A 897 -38.28 -49.79 9.01
C VAL A 897 -36.96 -49.89 8.22
N ILE A 898 -36.42 -51.11 8.16
CA ILE A 898 -35.29 -51.46 7.27
C ILE A 898 -35.84 -52.17 6.04
N ASN A 899 -35.64 -51.60 4.85
CA ASN A 899 -36.08 -52.16 3.56
C ASN A 899 -34.85 -52.38 2.66
N ILE A 900 -34.48 -53.64 2.47
CA ILE A 900 -33.35 -54.06 1.64
C ILE A 900 -33.89 -54.72 0.38
N ASN A 901 -33.60 -54.10 -0.77
CA ASN A 901 -33.87 -54.64 -2.09
C ASN A 901 -32.55 -55.11 -2.73
N ALA A 902 -32.23 -56.39 -2.52
CA ALA A 902 -31.06 -57.05 -3.09
C ALA A 902 -31.36 -58.53 -3.39
N PRO A 903 -30.68 -59.15 -4.38
CA PRO A 903 -30.74 -60.60 -4.58
C PRO A 903 -30.29 -61.36 -3.32
N ASP A 904 -30.88 -62.53 -3.07
CA ASP A 904 -30.41 -63.40 -2.00
C ASP A 904 -29.02 -63.96 -2.34
N THR A 905 -28.00 -63.39 -1.71
CA THR A 905 -26.60 -63.81 -1.84
C THR A 905 -26.16 -64.78 -0.74
N SER A 906 -27.06 -65.30 0.10
CA SER A 906 -26.71 -66.19 1.22
C SER A 906 -25.93 -67.44 0.77
N SER A 907 -26.21 -67.94 -0.45
CA SER A 907 -25.49 -69.06 -1.08
C SER A 907 -24.06 -68.71 -1.48
N ILE A 908 -23.76 -67.44 -1.78
CA ILE A 908 -22.43 -66.94 -2.14
C ILE A 908 -21.66 -66.52 -0.88
N GLN A 909 -22.33 -65.85 0.07
CA GLN A 909 -21.75 -65.42 1.35
C GLN A 909 -21.17 -66.60 2.15
N ASN A 910 -21.88 -67.74 2.16
CA ASN A 910 -21.42 -68.97 2.82
C ASN A 910 -20.45 -69.80 1.96
N SER A 911 -20.18 -69.38 0.71
CA SER A 911 -19.23 -70.03 -0.22
C SER A 911 -17.87 -69.33 -0.27
N PHE A 912 -17.71 -68.18 0.39
CA PHE A 912 -16.39 -67.63 0.68
C PHE A 912 -15.79 -68.44 1.83
N THR A 913 -15.25 -69.62 1.53
CA THR A 913 -14.25 -70.21 2.40
C THR A 913 -13.13 -69.19 2.56
N ASP A 914 -12.79 -68.83 3.80
CA ASP A 914 -11.52 -68.19 4.08
C ASP A 914 -10.44 -68.91 3.28
N LEU A 915 -9.63 -68.16 2.53
CA LEU A 915 -8.41 -68.71 1.98
C LEU A 915 -7.65 -69.31 3.18
N SER A 916 -7.51 -70.64 3.17
CA SER A 916 -6.86 -71.41 4.23
C SER A 916 -5.64 -70.65 4.76
N SER A 917 -5.65 -70.29 6.04
CA SER A 917 -4.50 -69.65 6.71
C SER A 917 -3.26 -70.54 6.73
N ASN A 918 -3.38 -71.82 6.33
CA ASN A 918 -2.26 -72.59 5.85
C ASN A 918 -1.94 -72.16 4.42
N LEU A 919 -1.15 -71.09 4.29
CA LEU A 919 -0.06 -71.12 3.31
C LEU A 919 0.63 -72.45 3.51
N ILE A 920 0.74 -73.24 2.44
CA ILE A 920 1.60 -74.42 2.41
C ILE A 920 2.94 -74.01 3.03
N ASP A 921 3.24 -74.50 4.24
CA ASP A 921 4.57 -74.33 4.83
C ASP A 921 5.52 -75.19 3.99
N THR A 922 6.16 -74.51 3.03
CA THR A 922 7.11 -75.11 2.10
C THR A 922 8.31 -75.71 2.82
N ASN A 923 8.53 -75.39 4.12
CA ASN A 923 9.57 -76.01 4.93
C ASN A 923 9.12 -77.33 5.59
N THR A 924 7.83 -77.55 5.87
CA THR A 924 7.34 -78.84 6.40
C THR A 924 6.99 -79.86 5.31
N LEU A 925 6.85 -79.45 4.04
CA LEU A 925 6.68 -80.37 2.90
C LEU A 925 8.00 -80.94 2.33
N LEU A 926 9.16 -80.49 2.84
CA LEU A 926 10.48 -80.97 2.41
C LEU A 926 11.20 -81.88 3.42
N THR A 927 10.59 -82.25 4.55
CA THR A 927 11.28 -83.00 5.62
C THR A 927 10.76 -84.40 5.90
N LYS A 928 9.98 -85.01 5.01
CA LYS A 928 9.76 -86.47 5.05
C LYS A 928 9.81 -87.12 3.67
N SER A 929 10.83 -87.96 3.52
CA SER A 929 10.94 -89.14 2.63
C SER A 929 11.76 -88.96 1.35
N CYS A 930 13.06 -89.26 1.45
CA CYS A 930 13.80 -89.91 0.37
C CYS A 930 13.49 -91.42 0.44
N ILE A 931 12.78 -92.01 -0.52
CA ILE A 931 12.91 -93.43 -0.91
C ILE A 931 12.61 -93.60 -2.42
N THR A 932 13.70 -93.87 -3.15
CA THR A 932 13.91 -94.62 -4.41
C THR A 932 12.97 -94.46 -5.62
N ARG A 933 13.61 -94.24 -6.79
CA ARG A 933 13.02 -94.43 -8.13
C ARG A 933 12.75 -95.92 -8.41
N SER A 934 11.48 -96.26 -8.59
CA SER A 934 11.04 -97.53 -9.17
C SER A 934 10.44 -97.31 -10.56
N ILE A 935 10.91 -98.13 -11.49
CA ILE A 935 10.62 -98.16 -12.92
C ILE A 935 9.29 -98.90 -13.11
N LYS A 936 8.17 -98.21 -13.27
CA LYS A 936 6.97 -98.75 -13.94
C LYS A 936 5.91 -97.68 -14.19
N ARG A 937 5.57 -97.51 -15.48
CA ARG A 937 4.34 -96.89 -15.95
C ARG A 937 3.15 -97.61 -15.31
N GLN A 938 2.24 -96.84 -14.70
CA GLN A 938 0.84 -97.23 -14.64
C GLN A 938 -0.01 -96.03 -15.06
N GLU A 939 -0.63 -96.24 -16.22
CA GLU A 939 -1.73 -95.47 -16.77
C GLU A 939 -2.96 -95.64 -15.86
N ASN A 940 -3.69 -94.56 -15.64
CA ASN A 940 -5.13 -94.60 -15.37
C ASN A 940 -5.77 -93.34 -15.97
N SER A 941 -6.85 -93.57 -16.70
CA SER A 941 -7.58 -92.62 -17.56
C SER A 941 -8.76 -91.98 -16.84
N PHE A 942 -9.17 -90.79 -17.26
CA PHE A 942 -10.59 -90.42 -17.27
C PHE A 942 -10.93 -89.53 -18.48
N THR A 943 -12.05 -89.84 -19.12
CA THR A 943 -12.39 -89.54 -20.52
C THR A 943 -13.15 -88.22 -20.70
N ILE A 944 -12.89 -87.61 -21.86
CA ILE A 944 -13.33 -86.30 -22.38
C ILE A 944 -14.78 -86.32 -22.90
N LYS A 945 -15.52 -85.21 -22.68
CA LYS A 945 -16.56 -84.65 -23.58
C LYS A 945 -16.46 -83.13 -23.46
N GLY A 946 -16.28 -82.31 -24.49
CA GLY A 946 -16.35 -82.51 -25.92
C GLY A 946 -15.52 -81.46 -26.68
N SER A 947 -15.85 -81.34 -27.96
CA SER A 947 -14.97 -81.28 -29.12
C SER A 947 -14.73 -79.90 -29.73
N GLY A 948 -13.48 -79.68 -30.17
CA GLY A 948 -13.10 -78.80 -31.30
C GLY A 948 -12.27 -77.58 -30.86
N ALA A 949 -10.99 -77.39 -31.19
CA ALA A 949 -10.09 -78.08 -32.11
C ALA A 949 -8.62 -77.86 -31.67
N LEU A 950 -7.77 -78.88 -31.86
CA LEU A 950 -6.30 -78.81 -31.91
C LEU A 950 -5.86 -78.43 -33.35
N PRO A 951 -4.60 -78.01 -33.66
CA PRO A 951 -3.34 -78.39 -33.01
C PRO A 951 -2.28 -77.26 -32.82
N THR A 952 -1.59 -77.19 -31.68
CA THR A 952 -0.19 -77.62 -31.46
C THR A 952 0.76 -77.57 -32.67
N ASN A 953 1.75 -76.64 -32.62
CA ASN A 953 3.15 -76.99 -32.88
C ASN A 953 4.16 -76.00 -32.25
N ARG A 954 5.23 -76.61 -31.72
CA ARG A 954 6.44 -76.15 -30.98
C ARG A 954 7.45 -75.38 -31.88
N PRO A 955 8.74 -75.15 -31.51
CA PRO A 955 9.43 -74.68 -30.27
C PRO A 955 10.49 -73.56 -30.57
N GLY A 956 11.06 -72.94 -29.53
CA GLY A 956 12.33 -72.17 -29.63
C GLY A 956 12.53 -71.20 -28.46
N VAL A 957 13.10 -71.62 -27.32
CA VAL A 957 14.55 -71.48 -26.95
C VAL A 957 15.00 -70.01 -27.04
N LEU A 958 15.24 -69.28 -25.94
CA LEU A 958 16.40 -69.41 -25.05
C LEU A 958 16.07 -68.98 -23.62
N VAL A 959 16.35 -69.86 -22.66
CA VAL A 959 16.48 -69.53 -21.24
C VAL A 959 17.93 -69.14 -20.99
N SER A 960 18.16 -67.92 -20.51
CA SER A 960 19.43 -67.53 -19.91
C SER A 960 19.56 -68.24 -18.56
N THR A 961 20.52 -69.16 -18.44
CA THR A 961 20.94 -69.76 -17.18
C THR A 961 21.89 -68.82 -16.44
N TYR A 962 21.48 -68.29 -15.28
CA TYR A 962 22.43 -67.83 -14.28
C TYR A 962 22.56 -68.89 -13.18
N ALA A 963 23.79 -69.28 -12.89
CA ALA A 963 24.14 -70.07 -11.72
C ALA A 963 24.36 -69.11 -10.53
N THR A 964 23.84 -69.44 -9.36
CA THR A 964 24.12 -68.73 -8.11
C THR A 964 24.57 -69.73 -7.05
N GLY A 965 25.75 -69.50 -6.46
CA GLY A 965 26.29 -70.24 -5.33
C GLY A 965 25.75 -69.74 -3.98
N GLU A 966 26.10 -70.46 -2.90
CA GLU A 966 25.67 -70.16 -1.53
C GLU A 966 26.44 -68.99 -0.89
N VAL A 967 25.71 -68.15 -0.13
CA VAL A 967 26.27 -67.05 0.68
C VAL A 967 26.24 -67.46 2.17
N ARG A 968 27.39 -67.35 2.84
CA ARG A 968 27.53 -67.49 4.32
C ARG A 968 27.36 -66.14 5.01
N GLY A 969 26.70 -66.14 6.17
CA GLY A 969 26.59 -64.97 7.04
C GLY A 969 27.90 -64.63 7.75
N VAL A 970 28.20 -63.34 7.89
CA VAL A 970 29.35 -62.81 8.63
C VAL A 970 28.95 -62.52 10.08
N GLU A 971 29.79 -62.88 11.05
CA GLU A 971 29.59 -62.61 12.47
C GLU A 971 29.57 -61.11 12.78
N THR A 972 28.60 -60.69 13.59
CA THR A 972 28.35 -59.29 13.98
C THR A 972 29.35 -58.80 15.03
N THR A 973 30.20 -57.84 14.68
CA THR A 973 30.97 -57.05 15.67
C THR A 973 30.24 -55.75 16.00
N SER A 974 29.85 -55.56 17.26
CA SER A 974 29.17 -54.35 17.75
C SER A 974 30.17 -53.23 18.08
N ARG A 975 30.49 -52.40 17.09
CA ARG A 975 31.14 -51.09 17.33
C ARG A 975 30.35 -50.00 16.59
N PRO A 976 29.88 -48.94 17.28
CA PRO A 976 29.28 -47.80 16.62
C PRO A 976 30.34 -46.96 15.87
N TRP A 977 29.96 -46.48 14.68
CA TRP A 977 30.77 -45.66 13.79
C TRP A 977 31.16 -44.32 14.44
N LYS A 978 32.38 -43.82 14.18
CA LYS A 978 32.88 -42.52 14.68
C LYS A 978 33.33 -41.61 13.54
N LYS A 979 33.24 -40.29 13.76
CA LYS A 979 33.61 -39.25 12.79
C LYS A 979 35.08 -39.39 12.38
N GLY A 980 35.32 -39.78 11.13
CA GLY A 980 36.64 -40.10 10.57
C GLY A 980 36.72 -41.52 9.97
N ASP A 981 35.79 -42.41 10.31
CA ASP A 981 35.64 -43.71 9.67
C ASP A 981 35.16 -43.53 8.21
N PRO A 982 35.78 -44.18 7.20
CA PRO A 982 35.47 -43.94 5.79
C PRO A 982 34.03 -44.33 5.45
N ILE A 983 33.31 -43.40 4.81
CA ILE A 983 31.96 -43.66 4.27
C ILE A 983 32.16 -44.40 2.94
N ILE A 984 31.58 -45.59 2.84
CA ILE A 984 31.68 -46.42 1.64
C ILE A 984 30.27 -46.54 1.05
N GLU A 985 30.11 -46.08 -0.18
CA GLU A 985 28.82 -46.09 -0.87
C GLU A 985 28.33 -47.52 -1.12
N ALA A 986 27.02 -47.71 -0.95
CA ALA A 986 26.38 -48.98 -1.20
C ALA A 986 26.33 -49.24 -2.72
N GLN A 987 26.73 -50.45 -3.12
CA GLN A 987 26.92 -50.81 -4.52
C GLN A 987 25.72 -51.60 -5.08
N ASN A 988 24.90 -52.21 -4.22
CA ASN A 988 23.74 -52.97 -4.64
C ASN A 988 22.64 -53.04 -3.57
N VAL A 989 21.43 -53.43 -4.00
CA VAL A 989 20.28 -53.71 -3.12
C VAL A 989 20.17 -55.23 -2.93
N TYR A 990 20.17 -55.69 -1.69
CA TYR A 990 20.07 -57.10 -1.30
C TYR A 990 18.77 -57.35 -0.56
N ARG A 991 18.09 -58.45 -0.88
CA ARG A 991 16.88 -58.87 -0.15
C ARG A 991 17.25 -59.91 0.89
N LEU A 992 17.00 -59.60 2.15
CA LEU A 992 17.20 -60.53 3.27
C LEU A 992 16.09 -61.60 3.28
N ASN A 993 16.35 -62.70 4.00
CA ASN A 993 15.42 -63.85 4.09
C ASN A 993 14.06 -63.49 4.73
N ASN A 994 13.97 -62.37 5.46
CA ASN A 994 12.71 -61.83 6.00
C ASN A 994 11.97 -60.91 5.01
N GLY A 995 12.45 -60.79 3.78
CA GLY A 995 11.85 -60.00 2.71
C GLY A 995 12.26 -58.52 2.68
N GLN A 996 13.00 -58.01 3.68
CA GLN A 996 13.49 -56.63 3.68
C GLN A 996 14.57 -56.42 2.62
N LEU A 997 14.47 -55.32 1.88
CA LEU A 997 15.51 -54.83 0.97
C LEU A 997 16.46 -53.91 1.73
N ILE A 998 17.76 -54.18 1.63
CA ILE A 998 18.81 -53.37 2.24
C ILE A 998 19.82 -52.95 1.16
N LEU A 999 20.29 -51.70 1.20
CA LEU A 999 21.43 -51.28 0.41
C LEU A 999 22.72 -51.67 1.13
N SER A 1000 23.59 -52.44 0.48
CA SER A 1000 24.89 -52.82 1.03
C SER A 1000 25.97 -52.78 -0.06
N ARG A 1001 27.23 -52.82 0.35
CA ARG A 1001 28.36 -53.00 -0.57
C ARG A 1001 28.66 -54.48 -0.75
N GLU A 1002 29.27 -54.83 -1.88
CA GLU A 1002 29.77 -56.17 -2.13
C GLU A 1002 31.06 -56.38 -1.32
N CYS A 1003 31.15 -57.47 -0.55
CA CYS A 1003 32.39 -57.81 0.15
C CYS A 1003 33.26 -58.62 -0.82
N SER A 1004 34.47 -58.15 -1.10
CA SER A 1004 35.50 -58.96 -1.75
C SER A 1004 35.81 -60.16 -0.86
N SER A 1005 35.59 -61.36 -1.39
CA SER A 1005 35.78 -62.66 -0.74
C SER A 1005 37.15 -62.87 -0.14
#